data_AF-A0A8H6SYJ1-F1
#
_entry.id   AF-A0A8H6SYJ1-F1
#
_cell.length_a   1.000
_cell.length_b   1.000
_cell.length_c   1.000
_cell.angle_alpha   90.00
_cell.angle_beta   90.00
_cell.angle_gamma   90.00
#
_symmetry.space_group_name_H-M   'P 1'
#
loop_
_entity.id
_entity.type
_entity.pdbx_description
1 polymer ?
#
loop_
_entity_poly.entity_id
_entity_poly.type
_entity_poly.pdbx_seq_one_letter_code
_entity_poly.pdbx_strand_id
1 'polypeptide(L)'
;MSSSTNFYTQAYSGEADLPDIINLVSSELSEPYVVYTFRYFLHQWPHLSFLAYPSDAANSRPIGVIVCKQSVHRDKSNRGYIAMLSVAKDWRKRGIVETYHLNSLDAMKEDGVEEIVLETEYDNSAALSLYESLGFIREKRLYRFYLNGKDAFRLVLSVPPTDRDSDSSSSATGSSLSLDNHRARNPCASFPPFLCSSFRSSPSSRSPPVASAEEAHPEYGTVIGIDLGTTYSCVGVQRGGRVEIIANDQGNRITPSWVSFGEEERLVGDSAKNAYHSNPKNTVFDAKRLIGRKTDEKEVKADMKHWPFKVVDKGGKPVIAVHHKGEEREFTPEEVSAMVLTKMKETAEAYLGEKVTHAVVTVPAYFNDAQRQATKDAGTIAGLTILRIINEPTAAAIAYGLNKKGGESQIIVYDLGGGTFDVSLLSIDDGVFEVLATAGDTHLGGEDFDNRVQDYLVKQYKKKTGTDVSGNARAMGKLKREVEKAKRTLSSQQSTRIEIESFEDGNDFSETLTRAKFEELNMELFRKTLKPVEQVLKDANVKKEDVDEVVLVGGSTRIPKVQQLLKEFFGGKEPSKGINPDEAVAYGAAVQGGILSGAEGTADVVLVDVCPLTLGIETTGGVFTKLIARNTVIPTRKSQIFSTAADNQPTVLIQVFEGERPLTKDNNLLGKFELSGIPPAPRGVPQIEVTFEIDANGIMKVGAADKGTGKSESITITNEKGRLSQEEIDRMVAEAEQFAAEDEAARKRIEAMNSLSSFVYGLKTQLGDQEGLGGKLEDDDKKTILSAVKDATDWIDENGATAGIEDLEEKLAEIQAVVNPITSKLYQGGASGASGDDEPFGHDHDEL
;
A
#
# COMPACT_ATOMS: atom_id res chain seq x y z
N MET A 1 33.82 22.11 -46.86
CA MET A 1 32.59 22.91 -46.66
C MET A 1 32.04 22.54 -45.29
N SER A 2 32.12 23.47 -44.34
CA SER A 2 31.60 23.34 -42.97
C SER A 2 30.09 23.16 -43.01
N SER A 3 29.57 21.97 -42.65
CA SER A 3 28.13 21.82 -42.43
C SER A 3 27.79 22.48 -41.09
N SER A 4 27.18 23.66 -41.15
CA SER A 4 26.61 24.34 -40.00
C SER A 4 25.70 23.39 -39.22
N THR A 5 26.02 23.14 -37.96
CA THR A 5 25.19 22.41 -37.01
C THR A 5 23.95 23.26 -36.68
N ASN A 6 22.78 22.88 -37.20
CA ASN A 6 21.50 23.56 -36.96
C ASN A 6 20.86 23.14 -35.63
N PHE A 7 21.62 23.04 -34.54
CA PHE A 7 21.07 22.81 -33.22
C PHE A 7 21.89 23.53 -32.14
N TYR A 8 21.27 23.79 -30.99
CA TYR A 8 21.95 24.21 -29.76
C TYR A 8 21.61 23.23 -28.63
N THR A 9 22.44 23.25 -27.57
CA THR A 9 22.21 22.44 -26.37
C THR A 9 22.12 23.34 -25.14
N GLN A 10 21.31 22.94 -24.17
CA GLN A 10 21.20 23.59 -22.87
C GLN A 10 21.04 22.55 -21.77
N ALA A 11 21.51 22.86 -20.56
CA ALA A 11 21.23 22.04 -19.39
C ALA A 11 19.71 22.04 -19.11
N TYR A 12 19.21 20.98 -18.50
CA TYR A 12 17.82 20.89 -18.11
C TYR A 12 17.50 21.93 -17.03
N SER A 13 16.46 22.74 -17.25
CA SER A 13 16.14 23.89 -16.38
C SER A 13 14.79 23.80 -15.67
N GLY A 14 13.95 22.80 -15.96
CA GLY A 14 12.66 22.61 -15.27
C GLY A 14 11.61 21.83 -16.05
N GLU A 15 10.45 21.61 -15.42
CA GLU A 15 9.41 20.68 -15.89
C GLU A 15 8.70 21.08 -17.20
N ALA A 16 8.86 22.31 -17.68
CA ALA A 16 8.22 22.78 -18.91
C ALA A 16 8.55 21.91 -20.15
N ASP A 17 9.77 21.36 -20.22
CA ASP A 17 10.20 20.49 -21.31
C ASP A 17 9.83 19.02 -21.09
N LEU A 18 9.34 18.64 -19.91
CA LEU A 18 9.11 17.26 -19.52
C LEU A 18 8.12 16.53 -20.44
N PRO A 19 6.96 17.11 -20.84
CA PRO A 19 6.05 16.45 -21.78
C PRO A 19 6.71 16.13 -23.12
N ASP A 20 7.55 17.02 -23.63
CA ASP A 20 8.23 16.83 -24.91
C ASP A 20 9.39 15.82 -24.80
N ILE A 21 10.10 15.81 -23.67
CA ILE A 21 11.10 14.76 -23.35
C ILE A 21 10.42 13.40 -23.28
N ILE A 22 9.28 13.30 -22.59
CA ILE A 22 8.49 12.06 -22.47
C ILE A 22 8.06 11.56 -23.83
N ASN A 23 7.55 12.45 -24.69
CA ASN A 23 7.16 12.10 -26.06
C ASN A 23 8.36 11.62 -26.89
N LEU A 24 9.49 12.35 -26.84
CA LEU A 24 10.72 12.01 -27.54
C LEU A 24 11.25 10.63 -27.11
N VAL A 25 11.31 10.39 -25.79
CA VAL A 25 11.75 9.13 -25.20
C VAL A 25 10.81 7.98 -25.59
N SER A 26 9.50 8.15 -25.41
CA SER A 26 8.51 7.09 -25.66
C SER A 26 8.42 6.70 -27.14
N SER A 27 8.75 7.63 -28.04
CA SER A 27 8.75 7.38 -29.49
C SER A 27 10.01 6.69 -30.00
N GLU A 28 11.16 6.90 -29.35
CA GLU A 28 12.46 6.44 -29.83
C GLU A 28 13.04 5.26 -29.02
N LEU A 29 12.56 5.03 -27.80
CA LEU A 29 13.02 3.96 -26.92
C LEU A 29 11.89 2.96 -26.69
N SER A 30 12.16 1.68 -26.94
CA SER A 30 11.19 0.58 -26.87
C SER A 30 10.85 0.12 -25.45
N GLU A 31 11.29 0.86 -24.43
CA GLU A 31 11.23 0.46 -23.02
C GLU A 31 10.44 1.49 -22.21
N PRO A 32 9.36 1.09 -21.49
CA PRO A 32 8.48 2.02 -20.78
C PRO A 32 9.07 2.63 -19.50
N TYR A 33 10.14 2.05 -18.94
CA TYR A 33 10.85 2.56 -17.76
C TYR A 33 11.54 3.90 -17.98
N VAL A 34 11.71 4.26 -19.24
CA VAL A 34 12.58 5.36 -19.63
C VAL A 34 11.98 6.71 -19.24
N VAL A 35 10.66 6.85 -19.13
CA VAL A 35 10.04 8.12 -18.74
C VAL A 35 10.32 8.47 -17.27
N TYR A 36 10.00 7.56 -16.34
CA TYR A 36 10.22 7.80 -14.92
C TYR A 36 11.71 7.83 -14.57
N THR A 37 12.52 7.00 -15.24
CA THR A 37 13.98 7.03 -15.07
C THR A 37 14.54 8.35 -15.61
N PHE A 38 14.15 8.82 -16.80
CA PHE A 38 14.58 10.14 -17.26
C PHE A 38 14.11 11.24 -16.31
N ARG A 39 12.85 11.22 -15.84
CA ARG A 39 12.36 12.21 -14.87
C ARG A 39 13.19 12.21 -13.58
N TYR A 40 13.52 11.05 -13.03
CA TYR A 40 14.38 10.91 -11.85
C TYR A 40 15.76 11.55 -12.08
N PHE A 41 16.44 11.20 -13.17
CA PHE A 41 17.77 11.74 -13.44
C PHE A 41 17.74 13.25 -13.72
N LEU A 42 16.74 13.72 -14.47
CA LEU A 42 16.55 15.15 -14.75
C LEU A 42 16.28 15.96 -13.49
N HIS A 43 15.58 15.38 -12.51
CA HIS A 43 15.28 16.04 -11.24
C HIS A 43 16.48 16.03 -10.29
N GLN A 44 17.21 14.92 -10.20
CA GLN A 44 18.33 14.79 -9.27
C GLN A 44 19.62 15.44 -9.78
N TRP A 45 19.87 15.40 -11.09
CA TRP A 45 21.06 15.99 -11.72
C TRP A 45 20.68 16.83 -12.95
N PRO A 46 19.88 17.91 -12.77
CA PRO A 46 19.45 18.79 -13.86
C PRO A 46 20.63 19.43 -14.58
N HIS A 47 21.69 19.78 -13.85
CA HIS A 47 22.90 20.42 -14.39
C HIS A 47 23.85 19.47 -15.13
N LEU A 48 23.74 18.15 -14.90
CA LEU A 48 24.51 17.14 -15.65
C LEU A 48 23.76 16.61 -16.88
N SER A 49 22.47 16.94 -16.99
CA SER A 49 21.56 16.46 -18.03
C SER A 49 21.28 17.57 -19.05
N PHE A 50 21.31 17.24 -20.34
CA PHE A 50 21.25 18.23 -21.42
C PHE A 50 20.16 17.90 -22.44
N LEU A 51 19.55 18.96 -22.98
CA LEU A 51 18.57 18.94 -24.05
C LEU A 51 19.14 19.59 -25.31
N ALA A 52 18.75 19.10 -26.47
CA ALA A 52 19.10 19.67 -27.77
C ALA A 52 17.86 20.21 -28.47
N TYR A 53 18.00 21.37 -29.09
CA TYR A 53 16.93 22.07 -29.79
C TYR A 53 17.38 22.49 -31.20
N PRO A 54 16.49 22.51 -32.19
CA PRO A 54 16.74 23.13 -33.50
C PRO A 54 17.11 24.61 -33.35
N SER A 55 18.09 25.10 -34.12
CA SER A 55 18.54 26.51 -34.06
C SER A 55 17.56 27.52 -34.68
N ASP A 56 16.53 27.03 -35.38
CA ASP A 56 15.69 27.77 -36.32
C ASP A 56 14.31 28.18 -35.76
N ALA A 57 13.98 27.90 -34.49
CA ALA A 57 12.76 28.44 -33.88
C ALA A 57 12.85 28.62 -32.35
N ALA A 58 12.39 29.77 -31.87
CA ALA A 58 12.38 30.19 -30.45
C ALA A 58 11.37 29.42 -29.56
N ASN A 59 10.53 28.55 -30.14
CA ASN A 59 9.54 27.70 -29.45
C ASN A 59 9.63 26.24 -29.93
N SER A 60 10.85 25.75 -30.16
CA SER A 60 11.07 24.39 -30.66
C SER A 60 11.01 23.37 -29.53
N ARG A 61 10.47 22.18 -29.82
CA ARG A 61 10.52 21.03 -28.90
C ARG A 61 11.94 20.45 -28.85
N PRO A 62 12.36 19.84 -27.73
CA PRO A 62 13.62 19.12 -27.66
C PRO A 62 13.66 17.98 -28.71
N ILE A 63 14.75 17.93 -29.47
CA ILE A 63 15.05 16.90 -30.49
C ILE A 63 16.01 15.82 -29.97
N GLY A 64 16.55 16.02 -28.77
CA GLY A 64 17.39 15.07 -28.08
C GLY A 64 17.35 15.30 -26.58
N VAL A 65 17.79 14.30 -25.82
CA VAL A 65 18.04 14.40 -24.37
C VAL A 65 19.18 13.44 -23.98
N ILE A 66 20.07 13.87 -23.09
CA ILE A 66 21.02 13.01 -22.36
C ILE A 66 20.79 13.20 -20.87
N VAL A 67 20.75 12.10 -20.13
CA VAL A 67 20.65 12.12 -18.67
C VAL A 67 21.85 11.44 -18.04
N CYS A 68 22.36 12.10 -17.02
CA CYS A 68 23.57 11.71 -16.31
C CYS A 68 23.30 11.70 -14.81
N LYS A 69 24.09 10.92 -14.06
CA LYS A 69 24.08 10.99 -12.60
C LYS A 69 25.49 11.08 -12.03
N GLN A 70 25.53 11.45 -10.76
CA GLN A 70 26.71 11.42 -9.93
C GLN A 70 26.36 10.76 -8.59
N SER A 71 27.21 9.87 -8.11
CA SER A 71 27.01 9.16 -6.84
C SER A 71 28.35 8.87 -6.17
N VAL A 72 28.34 8.88 -4.83
CA VAL A 72 29.50 8.43 -4.03
C VAL A 72 29.51 6.90 -4.01
N HIS A 73 30.58 6.29 -4.51
CA HIS A 73 30.72 4.85 -4.57
C HIS A 73 31.19 4.27 -3.22
N ARG A 74 31.12 2.94 -3.03
CA ARG A 74 31.42 2.24 -1.75
C ARG A 74 32.81 2.53 -1.17
N ASP A 75 33.77 2.88 -2.02
CA ASP A 75 35.15 3.27 -1.71
C ASP A 75 35.31 4.78 -1.43
N LYS A 76 34.20 5.53 -1.36
CA LYS A 76 34.12 6.99 -1.19
C LYS A 76 34.62 7.81 -2.38
N SER A 77 34.88 7.19 -3.53
CA SER A 77 35.18 7.90 -4.77
C SER A 77 33.91 8.52 -5.37
N ASN A 78 34.04 9.73 -5.91
CA ASN A 78 32.94 10.44 -6.56
C ASN A 78 32.84 9.98 -8.01
N ARG A 79 31.80 9.22 -8.36
CA ARG A 79 31.66 8.59 -9.68
C ARG A 79 30.51 9.19 -10.46
N GLY A 80 30.81 9.60 -11.69
CA GLY A 80 29.84 10.04 -12.70
C GLY A 80 29.39 8.88 -13.56
N TYR A 81 28.15 8.96 -14.05
CA TYR A 81 27.55 7.94 -14.89
C TYR A 81 26.75 8.57 -16.00
N ILE A 82 27.11 8.25 -17.25
CA ILE A 82 26.32 8.62 -18.43
C ILE A 82 25.30 7.51 -18.64
N ALA A 83 24.05 7.78 -18.25
CA ALA A 83 23.05 6.73 -18.10
C ALA A 83 22.33 6.44 -19.40
N MET A 84 21.66 7.44 -19.97
CA MET A 84 20.80 7.25 -21.12
C MET A 84 20.82 8.48 -22.02
N LEU A 85 20.60 8.25 -23.30
CA LEU A 85 20.40 9.32 -24.27
C LEU A 85 19.36 8.90 -25.31
N SER A 86 18.60 9.88 -25.79
CA SER A 86 17.68 9.72 -26.92
C SER A 86 17.87 10.88 -27.89
N VAL A 87 17.83 10.58 -29.19
CA VAL A 87 17.87 11.57 -30.27
C VAL A 87 16.86 11.17 -31.32
N ALA A 88 16.00 12.12 -31.69
CA ALA A 88 14.99 11.95 -32.72
C ALA A 88 15.62 11.39 -34.00
N LYS A 89 14.96 10.39 -34.62
CA LYS A 89 15.53 9.61 -35.72
C LYS A 89 16.11 10.45 -36.87
N ASP A 90 15.42 11.52 -37.25
CA ASP A 90 15.80 12.40 -38.37
C ASP A 90 16.97 13.35 -38.05
N TRP A 91 17.35 13.44 -36.78
CA TRP A 91 18.44 14.26 -36.25
C TRP A 91 19.70 13.46 -35.89
N ARG A 92 19.67 12.13 -36.04
CA ARG A 92 20.84 11.28 -35.81
C ARG A 92 21.95 11.57 -36.82
N LYS A 93 23.20 11.28 -36.43
CA LYS A 93 24.42 11.51 -37.23
C LYS A 93 24.71 12.99 -37.54
N ARG A 94 24.16 13.93 -36.76
CA ARG A 94 24.41 15.38 -36.87
C ARG A 94 25.33 15.95 -35.78
N GLY A 95 26.04 15.10 -35.04
CA GLY A 95 26.97 15.53 -33.97
C GLY A 95 26.34 15.80 -32.59
N ILE A 96 25.02 15.59 -32.42
CA ILE A 96 24.31 15.81 -31.15
C ILE A 96 24.88 14.92 -30.03
N VAL A 97 25.08 13.62 -30.31
CA VAL A 97 25.58 12.66 -29.31
C VAL A 97 26.99 13.03 -28.84
N GLU A 98 27.88 13.41 -29.75
CA GLU A 98 29.23 13.88 -29.41
C GLU A 98 29.18 15.15 -28.53
N THR A 99 28.32 16.11 -28.89
CA THR A 99 28.12 17.35 -28.11
C THR A 99 27.60 17.04 -26.70
N TYR A 100 26.66 16.11 -26.57
CA TYR A 100 26.15 15.66 -25.27
C TYR A 100 27.22 15.06 -24.40
N HIS A 101 28.02 14.13 -24.93
CA HIS A 101 29.08 13.54 -24.14
C HIS A 101 30.12 14.58 -23.72
N LEU A 102 30.51 15.51 -24.60
CA LEU A 102 31.45 16.58 -24.24
C LEU A 102 30.90 17.47 -23.11
N ASN A 103 29.65 17.96 -23.25
CA ASN A 103 29.02 18.80 -22.23
C ASN A 103 28.88 18.07 -20.88
N SER A 104 28.44 16.82 -20.89
CA SER A 104 28.29 16.01 -19.66
C SER A 104 29.64 15.69 -19.03
N LEU A 105 30.67 15.40 -19.82
CA LEU A 105 32.02 15.17 -19.32
C LEU A 105 32.59 16.43 -18.65
N ASP A 106 32.39 17.60 -19.25
CA ASP A 106 32.89 18.86 -18.69
C ASP A 106 32.14 19.24 -17.42
N ALA A 107 30.80 19.09 -17.39
CA ALA A 107 30.01 19.30 -16.17
C ALA A 107 30.42 18.36 -15.02
N MET A 108 30.64 17.07 -15.31
CA MET A 108 31.10 16.10 -14.29
C MET A 108 32.51 16.42 -13.76
N LYS A 109 33.42 16.90 -14.62
CA LYS A 109 34.76 17.33 -14.18
C LYS A 109 34.69 18.56 -13.27
N GLU A 110 33.78 19.50 -13.56
CA GLU A 110 33.56 20.68 -12.72
C GLU A 110 33.04 20.31 -11.32
N ASP A 111 32.21 19.27 -11.25
CA ASP A 111 31.66 18.69 -10.02
C ASP A 111 32.63 17.76 -9.26
N GLY A 112 33.87 17.66 -9.71
CA GLY A 112 34.91 16.88 -9.03
C GLY A 112 34.67 15.37 -9.08
N VAL A 113 34.07 14.87 -10.16
CA VAL A 113 34.00 13.44 -10.44
C VAL A 113 35.41 12.91 -10.75
N GLU A 114 35.80 11.82 -10.11
CA GLU A 114 37.11 11.18 -10.26
C GLU A 114 37.11 10.09 -11.35
N GLU A 115 35.93 9.54 -11.63
CA GLU A 115 35.74 8.48 -12.61
C GLU A 115 34.35 8.57 -13.25
N ILE A 116 34.29 8.44 -14.58
CA ILE A 116 33.04 8.48 -15.35
C ILE A 116 32.85 7.13 -16.03
N VAL A 117 31.67 6.53 -15.89
CA VAL A 117 31.36 5.22 -16.46
C VAL A 117 30.13 5.25 -17.36
N LEU A 118 30.08 4.35 -18.35
CA LEU A 118 28.94 4.13 -19.22
C LEU A 118 28.92 2.69 -19.77
N GLU A 119 27.76 2.24 -20.26
CA GLU A 119 27.63 0.96 -20.96
C GLU A 119 27.15 1.15 -22.40
N THR A 120 27.71 0.36 -23.31
CA THR A 120 27.28 0.30 -24.70
C THR A 120 27.27 -1.13 -25.21
N GLU A 121 26.38 -1.44 -26.17
CA GLU A 121 26.34 -2.74 -26.85
C GLU A 121 27.72 -3.13 -27.40
N TYR A 122 28.12 -4.38 -27.16
CA TYR A 122 29.46 -4.87 -27.52
C TYR A 122 29.73 -4.87 -29.03
N ASP A 123 28.67 -4.92 -29.84
CA ASP A 123 28.68 -4.94 -31.31
C ASP A 123 28.42 -3.55 -31.93
N ASN A 124 28.23 -2.51 -31.12
CA ASN A 124 28.04 -1.13 -31.60
C ASN A 124 29.39 -0.44 -31.87
N SER A 125 30.01 -0.82 -33.00
CA SER A 125 31.33 -0.31 -33.42
C SER A 125 31.42 1.22 -33.54
N ALA A 126 30.33 1.89 -33.92
CA ALA A 126 30.29 3.35 -34.04
C ALA A 126 30.35 4.04 -32.67
N ALA A 127 29.56 3.57 -31.71
CA ALA A 127 29.58 4.11 -30.34
C ALA A 127 30.92 3.81 -29.66
N LEU A 128 31.45 2.58 -29.80
CA LEU A 128 32.75 2.22 -29.26
C LEU A 128 33.87 3.11 -29.79
N SER A 129 33.89 3.40 -31.09
CA SER A 129 34.90 4.30 -31.68
C SER A 129 34.80 5.73 -31.14
N LEU A 130 33.57 6.24 -30.93
CA LEU A 130 33.34 7.55 -30.34
C LEU A 130 33.85 7.60 -28.89
N TYR A 131 33.49 6.62 -28.06
CA TYR A 131 33.90 6.60 -26.65
C TYR A 131 35.41 6.43 -26.50
N GLU A 132 36.05 5.62 -27.33
CA GLU A 132 37.51 5.50 -27.40
C GLU A 132 38.16 6.84 -27.77
N SER A 133 37.59 7.60 -28.71
CA SER A 133 38.10 8.96 -29.03
C SER A 133 37.91 9.97 -27.91
N LEU A 134 36.92 9.77 -27.03
CA LEU A 134 36.68 10.57 -25.84
C LEU A 134 37.54 10.13 -24.63
N GLY A 135 38.38 9.11 -24.80
CA GLY A 135 39.33 8.64 -23.77
C GLY A 135 38.80 7.51 -22.88
N PHE A 136 37.61 6.97 -23.15
CA PHE A 136 37.09 5.84 -22.39
C PHE A 136 37.85 4.55 -22.73
N ILE A 137 38.14 3.76 -21.70
CA ILE A 137 38.74 2.42 -21.81
C ILE A 137 37.73 1.34 -21.44
N ARG A 138 37.87 0.15 -22.03
CA ARG A 138 37.02 -1.00 -21.73
C ARG A 138 37.44 -1.61 -20.39
N GLU A 139 36.56 -1.59 -19.40
CA GLU A 139 36.79 -2.18 -18.09
C GLU A 139 36.41 -3.67 -18.07
N LYS A 140 35.16 -3.97 -18.44
CA LYS A 140 34.63 -5.33 -18.43
C LYS A 140 33.52 -5.53 -19.45
N ARG A 141 33.33 -6.80 -19.85
CA ARG A 141 32.17 -7.24 -20.63
C ARG A 141 31.06 -7.69 -19.70
N LEU A 142 29.86 -7.17 -19.90
CA LEU A 142 28.65 -7.52 -19.19
C LEU A 142 27.82 -8.45 -20.08
N TYR A 143 27.63 -9.69 -19.66
CA TYR A 143 26.93 -10.69 -20.46
C TYR A 143 25.42 -10.54 -20.32
N ARG A 144 24.68 -10.52 -21.43
CA ARG A 144 23.21 -10.34 -21.47
C ARG A 144 22.74 -9.13 -20.66
N PHE A 145 23.48 -8.04 -20.76
CA PHE A 145 23.24 -6.81 -20.01
C PHE A 145 21.94 -6.11 -20.44
N TYR A 146 21.68 -6.08 -21.74
CA TYR A 146 20.45 -5.50 -22.27
C TYR A 146 19.30 -6.51 -22.22
N LEU A 147 18.08 -6.01 -22.05
CA LEU A 147 16.85 -6.82 -21.99
C LEU A 147 16.57 -7.64 -23.26
N ASN A 148 17.20 -7.26 -24.38
CA ASN A 148 17.18 -8.02 -25.63
C ASN A 148 18.19 -9.21 -25.65
N GLY A 149 18.89 -9.45 -24.54
CA GLY A 149 19.88 -10.51 -24.38
C GLY A 149 21.27 -10.20 -24.92
N LYS A 150 21.52 -8.98 -25.42
CA LYS A 150 22.84 -8.57 -25.90
C LYS A 150 23.80 -8.26 -24.75
N ASP A 151 25.09 -8.52 -25.00
CA ASP A 151 26.17 -8.13 -24.11
C ASP A 151 26.48 -6.62 -24.24
N ALA A 152 27.07 -6.05 -23.19
CA ALA A 152 27.59 -4.69 -23.19
C ALA A 152 29.08 -4.68 -22.83
N PHE A 153 29.78 -3.63 -23.25
CA PHE A 153 31.03 -3.23 -22.59
C PHE A 153 30.71 -2.14 -21.57
N ARG A 154 31.21 -2.30 -20.35
CA ARG A 154 31.37 -1.18 -19.42
C ARG A 154 32.65 -0.44 -19.78
N LEU A 155 32.51 0.84 -20.03
CA LEU A 155 33.58 1.76 -20.35
C LEU A 155 33.80 2.71 -19.18
N VAL A 156 35.06 3.06 -18.94
CA VAL A 156 35.50 3.90 -17.83
C VAL A 156 36.44 4.98 -18.34
N LEU A 157 36.26 6.20 -17.87
CA LEU A 157 37.17 7.32 -18.06
C LEU A 157 37.63 7.80 -16.68
N SER A 158 38.93 7.70 -16.42
CA SER A 158 39.53 8.28 -15.21
C SER A 158 39.71 9.79 -15.42
N VAL A 159 39.22 10.57 -14.47
CA VAL A 159 39.36 12.02 -14.45
C VAL A 159 40.47 12.37 -13.47
N PRO A 160 41.60 12.93 -13.92
CA PRO A 160 42.65 13.36 -13.01
C PRO A 160 42.11 14.42 -12.04
N PRO A 161 42.51 14.42 -10.76
CA PRO A 161 42.16 15.48 -9.85
C PRO A 161 42.63 16.82 -10.45
N THR A 162 41.70 17.76 -10.57
CA THR A 162 42.07 19.13 -10.95
C THR A 162 42.86 19.73 -9.79
N ASP A 163 44.03 20.34 -10.07
CA ASP A 163 44.84 21.07 -9.09
C ASP A 163 44.05 22.25 -8.50
N ARG A 164 43.12 21.96 -7.58
CA ARG A 164 42.48 22.93 -6.71
C ARG A 164 43.16 22.87 -5.34
N ASP A 165 44.48 23.08 -5.32
CA ASP A 165 45.26 23.43 -4.13
C ASP A 165 46.71 23.76 -4.52
N SER A 166 46.93 24.92 -5.13
CA SER A 166 48.26 25.54 -5.18
C SER A 166 48.18 27.04 -4.93
N ASP A 167 47.58 27.41 -3.79
CA ASP A 167 47.91 28.68 -3.14
C ASP A 167 47.68 28.61 -1.63
N SER A 168 48.43 27.74 -0.95
CA SER A 168 48.85 28.02 0.42
C SER A 168 50.12 27.26 0.81
N SER A 169 51.14 28.04 1.18
CA SER A 169 52.34 27.64 1.93
C SER A 169 53.36 26.73 1.24
N SER A 170 54.39 27.35 0.65
CA SER A 170 55.75 26.79 0.74
C SER A 170 56.68 27.82 1.36
N SER A 171 57.06 27.55 2.61
CA SER A 171 58.18 28.21 3.28
C SER A 171 59.45 27.47 2.89
N ALA A 172 60.28 28.11 2.08
CA ALA A 172 61.63 27.64 1.80
C ALA A 172 62.63 28.71 2.25
N THR A 173 63.28 28.45 3.38
CA THR A 173 64.49 29.13 3.83
C THR A 173 65.64 28.81 2.88
N GLY A 174 66.28 29.82 2.30
CA GLY A 174 67.47 29.63 1.47
C GLY A 174 67.94 30.91 0.79
N SER A 175 68.77 31.66 1.51
CA SER A 175 69.54 32.85 1.11
C SER A 175 70.03 32.94 -0.34
N SER A 176 69.89 34.11 -0.97
CA SER A 176 71.01 35.03 -1.30
C SER A 176 70.55 36.16 -2.25
N LEU A 177 71.01 37.39 -1.96
CA LEU A 177 71.38 38.51 -2.86
C LEU A 177 70.43 38.86 -4.03
N SER A 178 70.11 40.10 -4.42
CA SER A 178 70.28 41.50 -4.01
C SER A 178 69.80 42.33 -5.23
N LEU A 179 69.29 43.56 -5.03
CA LEU A 179 69.08 44.63 -6.04
C LEU A 179 67.92 44.39 -7.03
N ASP A 180 67.15 45.34 -7.57
CA ASP A 180 66.96 46.79 -7.46
C ASP A 180 65.65 47.04 -8.26
N ASN A 181 64.65 47.78 -7.75
CA ASN A 181 64.33 49.17 -8.10
C ASN A 181 63.33 49.38 -9.28
N HIS A 182 62.48 50.40 -9.10
CA HIS A 182 61.59 51.11 -10.06
C HIS A 182 60.11 50.73 -10.31
N ARG A 183 59.23 51.41 -9.54
CA ARG A 183 58.23 52.46 -9.92
C ARG A 183 57.42 52.40 -11.24
N ALA A 184 56.12 52.72 -11.06
CA ALA A 184 55.17 53.53 -11.89
C ALA A 184 54.05 52.75 -12.61
N ARG A 185 52.81 53.24 -12.85
CA ARG A 185 51.96 54.37 -12.42
C ARG A 185 50.54 54.06 -12.96
N ASN A 186 49.47 54.44 -12.24
CA ASN A 186 48.08 54.59 -12.74
C ASN A 186 47.99 55.78 -13.74
N PRO A 187 46.92 55.93 -14.58
CA PRO A 187 45.72 56.69 -14.14
C PRO A 187 44.34 56.37 -14.78
N CYS A 188 43.30 56.62 -13.95
CA CYS A 188 41.92 57.13 -14.15
C CYS A 188 41.44 57.71 -15.51
N ALA A 189 40.11 57.64 -15.74
CA ALA A 189 39.24 58.76 -16.17
C ALA A 189 37.73 58.51 -15.91
N SER A 190 36.93 59.58 -15.84
CA SER A 190 35.63 59.74 -15.15
C SER A 190 34.60 60.60 -15.95
N PHE A 191 33.28 60.29 -15.83
CA PHE A 191 32.00 61.10 -15.82
C PHE A 191 31.85 62.46 -16.57
N PRO A 192 30.64 62.91 -17.05
CA PRO A 192 29.57 63.53 -16.20
C PRO A 192 28.07 63.51 -16.72
N PRO A 193 27.09 64.13 -15.98
CA PRO A 193 25.61 63.99 -16.10
C PRO A 193 24.84 65.30 -16.52
N PHE A 194 23.47 65.34 -16.47
CA PHE A 194 22.57 66.43 -15.92
C PHE A 194 21.04 66.32 -16.29
N LEU A 195 20.15 66.48 -15.26
CA LEU A 195 18.77 67.07 -15.07
C LEU A 195 17.66 67.12 -16.17
N CYS A 196 16.34 67.34 -15.95
CA CYS A 196 15.27 67.18 -14.90
C CYS A 196 13.99 67.94 -15.41
N SER A 197 12.75 67.41 -15.32
CA SER A 197 11.54 68.08 -14.76
C SER A 197 10.15 67.46 -15.12
N SER A 198 9.40 67.09 -14.07
CA SER A 198 7.95 67.24 -13.75
C SER A 198 6.81 66.68 -14.64
N PHE A 199 5.94 65.82 -14.06
CA PHE A 199 4.55 66.13 -13.61
C PHE A 199 3.90 64.95 -12.81
N ARG A 200 3.12 65.27 -11.75
CA ARG A 200 2.22 64.39 -10.94
C ARG A 200 1.00 63.97 -11.79
N SER A 201 0.16 62.94 -11.59
CA SER A 201 -0.39 62.22 -10.41
C SER A 201 -1.11 60.91 -10.85
N SER A 202 -1.18 59.93 -9.94
CA SER A 202 -1.87 58.60 -9.86
C SER A 202 -3.31 58.46 -10.44
N PRO A 203 -3.93 57.24 -10.55
CA PRO A 203 -3.59 55.93 -9.95
C PRO A 203 -3.63 54.69 -10.88
N SER A 204 -3.19 53.58 -10.29
CA SER A 204 -3.05 52.21 -10.78
C SER A 204 -4.16 51.63 -11.66
N SER A 205 -3.79 51.06 -12.80
CA SER A 205 -4.45 49.90 -13.39
C SER A 205 -3.56 48.67 -13.17
N ARG A 206 -4.05 47.73 -12.34
CA ARG A 206 -3.47 46.39 -12.21
C ARG A 206 -3.54 45.70 -13.56
N SER A 207 -2.40 45.30 -14.09
CA SER A 207 -2.32 44.23 -15.09
C SER A 207 -2.88 42.95 -14.47
N PRO A 208 -3.63 42.12 -15.21
CA PRO A 208 -4.17 40.88 -14.67
C PRO A 208 -3.00 39.96 -14.28
N PRO A 209 -3.14 39.17 -13.20
CA PRO A 209 -2.14 38.16 -12.89
C PRO A 209 -2.13 37.16 -14.05
N VAL A 210 -0.94 36.91 -14.59
CA VAL A 210 -0.68 35.74 -15.43
C VAL A 210 -0.95 34.54 -14.54
N ALA A 211 -2.09 33.88 -14.75
CA ALA A 211 -2.41 32.64 -14.08
C ALA A 211 -1.32 31.63 -14.44
N SER A 212 -0.49 31.30 -13.47
CA SER A 212 0.25 30.04 -13.47
C SER A 212 -0.80 28.94 -13.60
N ALA A 213 -0.68 28.12 -14.64
CA ALA A 213 -1.38 26.84 -14.67
C ALA A 213 -0.74 25.97 -13.58
N GLU A 214 -1.25 26.08 -12.34
CA GLU A 214 -1.17 24.97 -11.40
C GLU A 214 -1.88 23.80 -12.07
N GLU A 215 -1.14 22.72 -12.33
CA GLU A 215 -1.77 21.44 -12.67
C GLU A 215 -2.73 21.12 -11.52
N ALA A 216 -4.02 21.10 -11.83
CA ALA A 216 -5.04 20.74 -10.86
C ALA A 216 -4.81 19.28 -10.45
N HIS A 217 -4.17 19.07 -9.30
CA HIS A 217 -4.27 17.79 -8.62
C HIS A 217 -5.76 17.51 -8.46
N PRO A 218 -6.26 16.36 -8.94
CA PRO A 218 -7.64 15.99 -8.70
C PRO A 218 -7.92 16.03 -7.20
N GLU A 219 -8.88 16.87 -6.81
CA GLU A 219 -9.20 17.14 -5.41
C GLU A 219 -9.96 15.93 -4.83
N TYR A 220 -9.22 14.89 -4.45
CA TYR A 220 -9.77 13.64 -3.92
C TYR A 220 -10.35 13.78 -2.50
N GLY A 221 -10.12 14.92 -1.84
CA GLY A 221 -10.34 15.07 -0.41
C GLY A 221 -9.36 14.22 0.41
N THR A 222 -9.74 13.91 1.65
CA THR A 222 -8.94 13.04 2.52
C THR A 222 -8.93 11.60 1.99
N VAL A 223 -7.74 11.08 1.68
CA VAL A 223 -7.53 9.68 1.26
C VAL A 223 -6.99 8.88 2.45
N ILE A 224 -7.73 7.88 2.88
CA ILE A 224 -7.33 7.00 3.99
C ILE A 224 -6.52 5.80 3.50
N GLY A 225 -5.60 5.31 4.33
CA GLY A 225 -4.89 4.06 4.12
C GLY A 225 -5.49 2.96 4.98
N ILE A 226 -5.95 1.87 4.36
CA ILE A 226 -6.55 0.74 5.08
C ILE A 226 -5.70 -0.50 4.88
N ASP A 227 -5.20 -1.03 5.99
CA ASP A 227 -4.74 -2.42 6.04
C ASP A 227 -5.93 -3.35 6.23
N LEU A 228 -6.33 -4.08 5.19
CA LEU A 228 -7.39 -5.07 5.27
C LEU A 228 -6.78 -6.44 5.57
N GLY A 229 -6.44 -6.75 6.82
CA GLY A 229 -5.80 -8.02 7.17
C GLY A 229 -6.76 -9.21 7.22
N THR A 230 -6.21 -10.42 7.38
CA THR A 230 -7.03 -11.64 7.54
C THR A 230 -7.76 -11.67 8.87
N THR A 231 -7.07 -11.29 9.95
CA THR A 231 -7.57 -11.40 11.33
C THR A 231 -7.90 -10.05 11.95
N TYR A 232 -7.13 -9.01 11.62
CA TYR A 232 -7.36 -7.64 12.04
C TYR A 232 -7.13 -6.71 10.86
N SER A 233 -7.91 -5.63 10.82
CA SER A 233 -7.76 -4.50 9.91
C SER A 233 -7.35 -3.25 10.69
N CYS A 234 -6.67 -2.33 10.02
CA CYS A 234 -6.19 -1.08 10.62
C CYS A 234 -6.37 0.05 9.62
N VAL A 235 -6.66 1.27 10.09
CA VAL A 235 -6.86 2.44 9.25
C VAL A 235 -6.01 3.61 9.74
N GLY A 236 -5.38 4.31 8.80
CA GLY A 236 -4.60 5.50 9.07
C GLY A 236 -4.84 6.60 8.04
N VAL A 237 -4.40 7.81 8.38
CA VAL A 237 -4.51 9.00 7.53
C VAL A 237 -3.24 9.83 7.61
N GLN A 238 -2.80 10.40 6.49
CA GLN A 238 -1.75 11.41 6.45
C GLN A 238 -2.37 12.79 6.66
N ARG A 239 -2.08 13.45 7.78
CA ARG A 239 -2.60 14.79 8.11
C ARG A 239 -1.56 15.61 8.87
N GLY A 240 -1.41 16.89 8.49
CA GLY A 240 -0.50 17.81 9.17
C GLY A 240 0.98 17.36 9.15
N GLY A 241 1.43 16.77 8.04
CA GLY A 241 2.81 16.30 7.88
C GLY A 241 3.15 14.99 8.58
N ARG A 242 2.19 14.30 9.21
CA ARG A 242 2.39 13.02 9.88
C ARG A 242 1.28 12.02 9.58
N VAL A 243 1.58 10.74 9.76
CA VAL A 243 0.55 9.68 9.75
C VAL A 243 -0.04 9.53 11.15
N GLU A 244 -1.36 9.40 11.19
CA GLU A 244 -2.12 9.07 12.40
C GLU A 244 -2.86 7.74 12.18
N ILE A 245 -2.64 6.79 13.09
CA ILE A 245 -3.39 5.52 13.14
C ILE A 245 -4.62 5.75 14.01
N ILE A 246 -5.80 5.47 13.47
CA ILE A 246 -7.07 5.86 14.06
C ILE A 246 -7.59 4.70 14.92
N ALA A 247 -8.00 5.02 16.16
CA ALA A 247 -8.65 4.06 17.05
C ALA A 247 -10.14 3.93 16.71
N ASN A 248 -10.68 2.73 16.83
CA ASN A 248 -12.11 2.47 16.67
C ASN A 248 -12.92 2.96 17.88
N ASP A 249 -14.24 2.76 17.81
CA ASP A 249 -15.22 3.11 18.86
C ASP A 249 -14.99 2.42 20.22
N GLN A 250 -14.12 1.40 20.29
CA GLN A 250 -13.70 0.75 21.53
C GLN A 250 -12.29 1.17 21.98
N GLY A 251 -11.68 2.16 21.31
CA GLY A 251 -10.32 2.64 21.61
C GLY A 251 -9.20 1.74 21.07
N ASN A 252 -9.53 0.74 20.25
CA ASN A 252 -8.53 -0.16 19.66
C ASN A 252 -8.04 0.36 18.30
N ARG A 253 -6.73 0.40 18.09
CA ARG A 253 -6.12 0.82 16.80
C ARG A 253 -6.18 -0.23 15.70
N ILE A 254 -6.54 -1.45 16.06
CA ILE A 254 -6.77 -2.56 15.12
C ILE A 254 -8.14 -3.14 15.43
N THR A 255 -8.89 -3.48 14.39
CA THR A 255 -10.25 -4.01 14.51
C THR A 255 -10.29 -5.42 13.95
N PRO A 256 -10.85 -6.42 14.67
CA PRO A 256 -10.98 -7.77 14.13
C PRO A 256 -11.70 -7.80 12.78
N SER A 257 -11.20 -8.56 11.81
CA SER A 257 -11.84 -8.76 10.50
C SER A 257 -12.95 -9.81 10.60
N TRP A 258 -13.94 -9.52 11.44
CA TRP A 258 -15.03 -10.42 11.85
C TRP A 258 -16.38 -9.75 11.58
N VAL A 259 -17.35 -10.53 11.10
CA VAL A 259 -18.73 -10.09 10.86
C VAL A 259 -19.70 -11.12 11.44
N SER A 260 -20.60 -10.71 12.33
CA SER A 260 -21.64 -11.59 12.91
C SER A 260 -23.02 -11.12 12.49
N PHE A 261 -23.85 -12.05 12.06
CA PHE A 261 -25.22 -11.80 11.66
C PHE A 261 -26.17 -12.28 12.76
N GLY A 262 -26.85 -11.34 13.40
CA GLY A 262 -27.84 -11.59 14.45
C GLY A 262 -29.27 -11.66 13.92
N GLU A 263 -30.22 -11.77 14.85
CA GLU A 263 -31.65 -11.75 14.54
C GLU A 263 -32.16 -10.34 14.19
N GLU A 264 -31.54 -9.29 14.74
CA GLU A 264 -31.95 -7.90 14.50
C GLU A 264 -30.88 -7.10 13.75
N GLU A 265 -29.61 -7.25 14.16
CA GLU A 265 -28.51 -6.42 13.67
C GLU A 265 -27.34 -7.25 13.13
N ARG A 266 -26.45 -6.56 12.42
CA ARG A 266 -25.16 -7.07 11.99
C ARG A 266 -24.07 -6.42 12.83
N LEU A 267 -23.17 -7.23 13.36
CA LEU A 267 -22.02 -6.78 14.14
C LEU A 267 -20.76 -6.90 13.28
N VAL A 268 -19.85 -5.92 13.38
CA VAL A 268 -18.53 -5.95 12.74
C VAL A 268 -17.46 -5.65 13.77
N GLY A 269 -16.28 -6.25 13.65
CA GLY A 269 -15.15 -5.94 14.52
C GLY A 269 -15.19 -6.67 15.87
N ASP A 270 -14.85 -5.93 16.93
CA ASP A 270 -14.76 -6.46 18.29
C ASP A 270 -16.10 -7.05 18.76
N SER A 271 -17.22 -6.39 18.45
CA SER A 271 -18.57 -6.88 18.77
C SER A 271 -18.87 -8.23 18.12
N ALA A 272 -18.50 -8.41 16.85
CA ALA A 272 -18.65 -9.68 16.14
C ALA A 272 -17.78 -10.80 16.74
N LYS A 273 -16.53 -10.47 17.06
CA LYS A 273 -15.59 -11.41 17.69
C LYS A 273 -16.07 -11.86 19.07
N ASN A 274 -16.64 -10.95 19.85
CA ASN A 274 -17.20 -11.25 21.17
C ASN A 274 -18.44 -12.17 21.08
N ALA A 275 -19.30 -11.96 20.07
CA ALA A 275 -20.52 -12.76 19.84
C ALA A 275 -20.24 -14.18 19.30
N TYR A 276 -19.03 -14.46 18.82
CA TYR A 276 -18.71 -15.71 18.13
C TYR A 276 -19.10 -16.99 18.89
N HIS A 277 -18.85 -17.04 20.20
CA HIS A 277 -19.07 -18.28 20.95
C HIS A 277 -20.57 -18.61 21.12
N SER A 278 -21.46 -17.62 21.06
CA SER A 278 -22.92 -17.82 21.12
C SER A 278 -23.52 -17.98 19.73
N ASN A 279 -22.90 -17.40 18.70
CA ASN A 279 -23.39 -17.42 17.33
C ASN A 279 -22.36 -17.93 16.29
N PRO A 280 -21.77 -19.13 16.47
CA PRO A 280 -20.61 -19.54 15.67
C PRO A 280 -20.92 -19.77 14.19
N LYS A 281 -22.15 -20.20 13.85
CA LYS A 281 -22.53 -20.52 12.45
C LYS A 281 -22.81 -19.28 11.61
N ASN A 282 -23.15 -18.16 12.23
CA ASN A 282 -23.47 -16.90 11.56
C ASN A 282 -22.41 -15.82 11.87
N THR A 283 -21.24 -16.22 12.35
CA THR A 283 -20.11 -15.32 12.56
C THR A 283 -18.99 -15.72 11.62
N VAL A 284 -18.69 -14.83 10.69
CA VAL A 284 -17.74 -15.00 9.60
C VAL A 284 -16.42 -14.32 9.96
N PHE A 285 -15.32 -15.01 9.69
CA PHE A 285 -13.94 -14.55 9.86
C PHE A 285 -13.08 -15.24 8.79
N ASP A 286 -11.82 -14.82 8.64
CA ASP A 286 -10.90 -15.32 7.60
C ASP A 286 -11.41 -15.14 6.15
N ALA A 287 -12.34 -14.21 5.90
CA ALA A 287 -12.90 -13.98 4.57
C ALA A 287 -11.80 -13.67 3.51
N LYS A 288 -10.69 -13.05 3.93
CA LYS A 288 -9.50 -12.81 3.09
C LYS A 288 -8.83 -14.09 2.57
N ARG A 289 -9.05 -15.26 3.20
CA ARG A 289 -8.61 -16.56 2.66
C ARG A 289 -9.54 -17.10 1.57
N LEU A 290 -10.79 -16.63 1.49
CA LEU A 290 -11.77 -17.00 0.47
C LEU A 290 -11.79 -16.04 -0.73
N ILE A 291 -11.45 -14.77 -0.52
CA ILE A 291 -11.57 -13.72 -1.54
C ILE A 291 -10.78 -14.06 -2.81
N GLY A 292 -11.43 -13.95 -3.97
CA GLY A 292 -10.83 -14.22 -5.29
C GLY A 292 -10.48 -15.69 -5.58
N ARG A 293 -10.98 -16.65 -4.79
CA ARG A 293 -10.70 -18.10 -4.97
C ARG A 293 -11.88 -18.87 -5.52
N LYS A 294 -11.61 -20.12 -5.92
CA LYS A 294 -12.62 -21.11 -6.30
C LYS A 294 -12.87 -22.11 -5.18
N THR A 295 -14.11 -22.59 -5.07
CA THR A 295 -14.51 -23.56 -4.03
C THR A 295 -13.73 -24.87 -4.13
N ASP A 296 -13.28 -25.24 -5.33
CA ASP A 296 -12.63 -26.51 -5.58
C ASP A 296 -11.13 -26.53 -5.28
N GLU A 297 -10.54 -25.37 -4.99
CA GLU A 297 -9.14 -25.23 -4.55
C GLU A 297 -8.87 -26.06 -3.30
N LYS A 298 -7.66 -26.63 -3.24
CA LYS A 298 -7.27 -27.54 -2.16
C LYS A 298 -7.24 -26.83 -0.81
N GLU A 299 -6.75 -25.60 -0.84
CA GLU A 299 -6.61 -24.67 0.27
C GLU A 299 -7.99 -24.33 0.87
N VAL A 300 -8.95 -23.91 0.04
CA VAL A 300 -10.34 -23.63 0.46
C VAL A 300 -10.99 -24.86 1.08
N LYS A 301 -10.86 -26.03 0.46
CA LYS A 301 -11.38 -27.31 1.02
C LYS A 301 -10.73 -27.72 2.33
N ALA A 302 -9.48 -27.31 2.59
CA ALA A 302 -8.82 -27.57 3.85
C ALA A 302 -9.39 -26.66 4.94
N ASP A 303 -9.53 -25.37 4.65
CA ASP A 303 -10.01 -24.37 5.60
C ASP A 303 -11.49 -24.53 5.97
N MET A 304 -12.33 -24.98 5.03
CA MET A 304 -13.74 -25.32 5.29
C MET A 304 -13.95 -26.35 6.40
N LYS A 305 -12.91 -27.10 6.80
CA LYS A 305 -12.98 -28.04 7.93
C LYS A 305 -12.87 -27.36 9.29
N HIS A 306 -12.33 -26.14 9.31
CA HIS A 306 -12.08 -25.35 10.53
C HIS A 306 -13.08 -24.21 10.68
N TRP A 307 -13.85 -23.88 9.63
CA TRP A 307 -14.90 -22.87 9.70
C TRP A 307 -16.24 -23.44 10.20
N PRO A 308 -16.87 -22.78 11.19
CA PRO A 308 -18.20 -23.17 11.66
C PRO A 308 -19.34 -22.63 10.79
N PHE A 309 -19.09 -21.57 10.00
CA PHE A 309 -20.03 -21.04 9.02
C PHE A 309 -20.02 -21.89 7.74
N LYS A 310 -21.14 -21.89 7.02
CA LYS A 310 -21.33 -22.72 5.83
C LYS A 310 -20.82 -21.98 4.60
N VAL A 311 -19.96 -22.65 3.81
CA VAL A 311 -19.54 -22.19 2.49
C VAL A 311 -20.18 -23.07 1.43
N VAL A 312 -20.88 -22.47 0.46
CA VAL A 312 -21.57 -23.12 -0.65
C VAL A 312 -20.89 -22.78 -1.97
N ASP A 313 -20.93 -23.70 -2.93
CA ASP A 313 -20.45 -23.44 -4.29
C ASP A 313 -21.56 -22.79 -5.10
N LYS A 314 -21.30 -21.59 -5.63
CA LYS A 314 -22.14 -20.94 -6.64
C LYS A 314 -21.32 -20.72 -7.91
N GLY A 315 -21.47 -21.63 -8.87
CA GLY A 315 -20.82 -21.52 -10.17
C GLY A 315 -19.30 -21.59 -10.09
N GLY A 316 -18.76 -22.35 -9.14
CA GLY A 316 -17.33 -22.48 -8.86
C GLY A 316 -16.79 -21.47 -7.84
N LYS A 317 -17.60 -20.50 -7.39
CA LYS A 317 -17.20 -19.50 -6.39
C LYS A 317 -17.66 -19.91 -4.99
N PRO A 318 -16.83 -19.70 -3.94
CA PRO A 318 -17.25 -19.89 -2.57
C PRO A 318 -18.17 -18.73 -2.13
N VAL A 319 -19.35 -19.06 -1.62
CA VAL A 319 -20.32 -18.11 -1.07
C VAL A 319 -20.65 -18.53 0.36
N ILE A 320 -20.75 -17.56 1.27
CA ILE A 320 -20.92 -17.77 2.70
C ILE A 320 -22.41 -17.67 3.03
N ALA A 321 -22.99 -18.77 3.52
CA ALA A 321 -24.39 -18.86 3.87
C ALA A 321 -24.59 -18.71 5.38
N VAL A 322 -25.36 -17.71 5.80
CA VAL A 322 -25.66 -17.36 7.20
C VAL A 322 -27.16 -17.13 7.38
N HIS A 323 -27.64 -17.21 8.62
CA HIS A 323 -28.99 -16.78 8.96
C HIS A 323 -28.95 -15.35 9.50
N HIS A 324 -29.77 -14.47 8.93
CA HIS A 324 -29.93 -13.10 9.38
C HIS A 324 -31.41 -12.73 9.33
N LYS A 325 -31.96 -12.17 10.41
CA LYS A 325 -33.39 -11.81 10.51
C LYS A 325 -34.35 -12.97 10.18
N GLY A 326 -33.99 -14.18 10.58
CA GLY A 326 -34.78 -15.40 10.35
C GLY A 326 -34.72 -15.96 8.93
N GLU A 327 -33.95 -15.36 8.01
CA GLU A 327 -33.80 -15.79 6.62
C GLU A 327 -32.37 -16.28 6.34
N GLU A 328 -32.22 -17.31 5.49
CA GLU A 328 -30.90 -17.67 4.96
C GLU A 328 -30.48 -16.59 3.95
N ARG A 329 -29.34 -15.95 4.24
CA ARG A 329 -28.68 -14.96 3.38
C ARG A 329 -27.35 -15.52 2.93
N GLU A 330 -26.96 -15.13 1.73
CA GLU A 330 -25.74 -15.59 1.09
C GLU A 330 -24.89 -14.40 0.71
N PHE A 331 -23.64 -14.39 1.18
CA PHE A 331 -22.70 -13.30 0.95
C PHE A 331 -21.43 -13.82 0.30
N THR A 332 -20.95 -13.11 -0.70
CA THR A 332 -19.62 -13.32 -1.27
C THR A 332 -18.52 -12.86 -0.30
N PRO A 333 -17.30 -13.40 -0.41
CA PRO A 333 -16.16 -12.92 0.37
C PRO A 333 -15.90 -11.41 0.18
N GLU A 334 -16.20 -10.88 -1.00
CA GLU A 334 -16.13 -9.46 -1.34
C GLU A 334 -17.11 -8.64 -0.49
N GLU A 335 -18.37 -9.07 -0.38
CA GLU A 335 -19.37 -8.40 0.47
C GLU A 335 -18.99 -8.43 1.94
N VAL A 336 -18.50 -9.57 2.46
CA VAL A 336 -18.03 -9.66 3.86
C VAL A 336 -16.84 -8.74 4.10
N SER A 337 -15.90 -8.69 3.15
CA SER A 337 -14.74 -7.79 3.24
C SER A 337 -15.15 -6.32 3.13
N ALA A 338 -16.17 -6.01 2.31
CA ALA A 338 -16.74 -4.68 2.20
C ALA A 338 -17.34 -4.22 3.53
N MET A 339 -18.01 -5.10 4.29
CA MET A 339 -18.51 -4.76 5.63
C MET A 339 -17.38 -4.37 6.60
N VAL A 340 -16.23 -5.05 6.53
CA VAL A 340 -15.04 -4.68 7.31
C VAL A 340 -14.47 -3.34 6.84
N LEU A 341 -14.39 -3.11 5.53
CA LEU A 341 -13.93 -1.83 4.96
C LEU A 341 -14.87 -0.67 5.33
N THR A 342 -16.18 -0.90 5.34
CA THR A 342 -17.18 0.07 5.81
C THR A 342 -16.92 0.44 7.26
N LYS A 343 -16.65 -0.53 8.15
CA LYS A 343 -16.29 -0.21 9.54
C LYS A 343 -15.00 0.61 9.65
N MET A 344 -14.00 0.38 8.79
CA MET A 344 -12.76 1.18 8.75
C MET A 344 -13.02 2.60 8.25
N LYS A 345 -13.88 2.73 7.23
CA LYS A 345 -14.34 4.03 6.73
C LYS A 345 -15.09 4.80 7.81
N GLU A 346 -16.08 4.20 8.46
CA GLU A 346 -16.85 4.81 9.56
C GLU A 346 -15.93 5.26 10.71
N THR A 347 -14.94 4.44 11.06
CA THR A 347 -13.92 4.78 12.06
C THR A 347 -13.14 6.04 11.67
N ALA A 348 -12.74 6.14 10.40
CA ALA A 348 -12.06 7.33 9.90
C ALA A 348 -12.99 8.55 9.81
N GLU A 349 -14.23 8.38 9.35
CA GLU A 349 -15.22 9.46 9.26
C GLU A 349 -15.56 10.03 10.65
N ALA A 350 -15.73 9.17 11.65
CA ALA A 350 -15.95 9.58 13.04
C ALA A 350 -14.77 10.39 13.60
N TYR A 351 -13.53 10.01 13.27
CA TYR A 351 -12.32 10.73 13.68
C TYR A 351 -12.14 12.07 12.94
N LEU A 352 -12.42 12.10 11.64
CA LEU A 352 -12.19 13.26 10.78
C LEU A 352 -13.32 14.29 10.87
N GLY A 353 -14.55 13.87 11.20
CA GLY A 353 -15.74 14.71 11.20
C GLY A 353 -16.27 15.03 9.80
N GLU A 354 -15.81 14.30 8.78
CA GLU A 354 -16.20 14.48 7.37
C GLU A 354 -16.34 13.12 6.67
N LYS A 355 -17.04 13.11 5.52
CA LYS A 355 -17.25 11.90 4.73
C LYS A 355 -15.99 11.50 3.96
N VAL A 356 -15.65 10.22 3.99
CA VAL A 356 -14.48 9.66 3.28
C VAL A 356 -14.95 8.86 2.07
N THR A 357 -14.39 9.18 0.90
CA THR A 357 -14.80 8.57 -0.38
C THR A 357 -13.67 7.88 -1.12
N HIS A 358 -12.41 8.09 -0.74
CA HIS A 358 -11.23 7.55 -1.41
C HIS A 358 -10.31 6.82 -0.44
N ALA A 359 -9.72 5.71 -0.88
CA ALA A 359 -8.81 4.93 -0.07
C ALA A 359 -7.65 4.32 -0.87
N VAL A 360 -6.56 4.04 -0.15
CA VAL A 360 -5.53 3.07 -0.53
C VAL A 360 -5.76 1.81 0.31
N VAL A 361 -5.84 0.65 -0.33
CA VAL A 361 -6.10 -0.63 0.36
C VAL A 361 -4.94 -1.58 0.14
N THR A 362 -4.54 -2.29 1.20
CA THR A 362 -3.41 -3.22 1.18
C THR A 362 -3.83 -4.60 0.68
N VAL A 363 -2.89 -5.30 0.05
CA VAL A 363 -3.00 -6.73 -0.29
C VAL A 363 -1.67 -7.43 -0.07
N PRO A 364 -1.67 -8.75 0.19
CA PRO A 364 -0.46 -9.56 0.22
C PRO A 364 0.31 -9.42 -1.09
N ALA A 365 1.63 -9.32 -1.04
CA ALA A 365 2.44 -9.12 -2.25
C ALA A 365 2.24 -10.26 -3.26
N TYR A 366 2.02 -11.47 -2.75
CA TYR A 366 1.80 -12.67 -3.57
C TYR A 366 0.34 -12.92 -3.97
N PHE A 367 -0.58 -11.96 -3.75
CA PHE A 367 -1.94 -12.04 -4.31
C PHE A 367 -1.90 -12.04 -5.84
N ASN A 368 -2.69 -12.94 -6.43
CA ASN A 368 -2.92 -12.96 -7.87
C ASN A 368 -3.90 -11.88 -8.33
N ASP A 369 -4.08 -11.77 -9.64
CA ASP A 369 -4.99 -10.81 -10.27
C ASP A 369 -6.43 -10.91 -9.75
N ALA A 370 -6.98 -12.12 -9.62
CA ALA A 370 -8.35 -12.33 -9.16
C ALA A 370 -8.57 -11.85 -7.72
N GLN A 371 -7.60 -12.10 -6.82
CA GLN A 371 -7.67 -11.67 -5.43
C GLN A 371 -7.51 -10.15 -5.29
N ARG A 372 -6.63 -9.53 -6.08
CA ARG A 372 -6.46 -8.06 -6.14
C ARG A 372 -7.74 -7.39 -6.61
N GLN A 373 -8.33 -7.91 -7.68
CA GLN A 373 -9.58 -7.37 -8.22
C GLN A 373 -10.75 -7.54 -7.26
N ALA A 374 -10.90 -8.71 -6.64
CA ALA A 374 -11.95 -8.96 -5.65
C ALA A 374 -11.80 -8.04 -4.42
N THR A 375 -10.58 -7.74 -3.99
CA THR A 375 -10.32 -6.75 -2.92
C THR A 375 -10.71 -5.33 -3.33
N LYS A 376 -10.43 -4.95 -4.59
CA LYS A 376 -10.85 -3.66 -5.15
C LYS A 376 -12.38 -3.57 -5.28
N ASP A 377 -13.02 -4.66 -5.70
CA ASP A 377 -14.49 -4.75 -5.81
C ASP A 377 -15.12 -4.64 -4.40
N ALA A 378 -14.53 -5.26 -3.36
CA ALA A 378 -14.96 -5.08 -1.96
C ALA A 378 -14.89 -3.61 -1.50
N GLY A 379 -13.83 -2.89 -1.89
CA GLY A 379 -13.74 -1.45 -1.64
C GLY A 379 -14.84 -0.65 -2.33
N THR A 380 -15.17 -1.02 -3.56
CA THR A 380 -16.27 -0.39 -4.32
C THR A 380 -17.61 -0.63 -3.63
N ILE A 381 -17.88 -1.86 -3.17
CA ILE A 381 -19.10 -2.23 -2.41
C ILE A 381 -19.19 -1.44 -1.10
N ALA A 382 -18.06 -1.15 -0.44
CA ALA A 382 -18.00 -0.31 0.76
C ALA A 382 -18.20 1.20 0.49
N GLY A 383 -18.45 1.59 -0.77
CA GLY A 383 -18.60 2.97 -1.18
C GLY A 383 -17.29 3.76 -1.08
N LEU A 384 -16.16 3.11 -1.36
CA LEU A 384 -14.82 3.71 -1.47
C LEU A 384 -14.32 3.60 -2.91
N THR A 385 -13.80 4.71 -3.44
CA THR A 385 -13.00 4.72 -4.66
C THR A 385 -11.57 4.34 -4.32
N ILE A 386 -11.15 3.14 -4.74
CA ILE A 386 -9.81 2.65 -4.48
C ILE A 386 -8.81 3.25 -5.48
N LEU A 387 -8.04 4.25 -5.02
CA LEU A 387 -7.06 4.96 -5.84
C LEU A 387 -5.81 4.12 -6.11
N ARG A 388 -5.43 3.28 -5.15
CA ARG A 388 -4.26 2.39 -5.25
C ARG A 388 -4.48 1.12 -4.44
N ILE A 389 -4.10 -0.01 -5.02
CA ILE A 389 -3.81 -1.23 -4.29
C ILE A 389 -2.31 -1.27 -4.03
N ILE A 390 -1.91 -1.37 -2.75
CA ILE A 390 -0.49 -1.42 -2.36
C ILE A 390 -0.17 -2.77 -1.74
N ASN A 391 1.02 -3.30 -2.03
CA ASN A 391 1.48 -4.53 -1.42
C ASN A 391 1.82 -4.30 0.07
N GLU A 392 1.40 -5.21 0.94
CA GLU A 392 1.65 -5.15 2.40
C GLU A 392 3.13 -4.91 2.78
N PRO A 393 4.09 -5.72 2.28
CA PRO A 393 5.50 -5.51 2.63
C PRO A 393 6.06 -4.20 2.05
N THR A 394 5.52 -3.71 0.93
CA THR A 394 5.88 -2.42 0.35
C THR A 394 5.40 -1.27 1.24
N ALA A 395 4.16 -1.33 1.73
CA ALA A 395 3.63 -0.36 2.68
C ALA A 395 4.45 -0.35 3.98
N ALA A 396 4.78 -1.52 4.52
CA ALA A 396 5.62 -1.60 5.70
C ALA A 396 7.04 -1.07 5.48
N ALA A 397 7.62 -1.24 4.29
CA ALA A 397 8.89 -0.65 3.93
C ALA A 397 8.83 0.89 3.92
N ILE A 398 7.75 1.48 3.40
CA ILE A 398 7.51 2.94 3.47
C ILE A 398 7.48 3.40 4.93
N ALA A 399 6.72 2.71 5.79
CA ALA A 399 6.64 3.04 7.22
C ALA A 399 8.00 2.95 7.92
N TYR A 400 8.85 2.00 7.52
CA TYR A 400 10.21 1.86 8.05
C TYR A 400 11.17 2.94 7.52
N GLY A 401 11.13 3.23 6.21
CA GLY A 401 12.14 4.04 5.54
C GLY A 401 11.85 5.55 5.49
N LEU A 402 10.62 6.01 5.76
CA LEU A 402 10.24 7.43 5.63
C LEU A 402 11.16 8.39 6.40
N ASN A 403 11.64 7.98 7.57
CA ASN A 403 12.51 8.80 8.43
C ASN A 403 13.99 8.39 8.36
N LYS A 404 14.35 7.39 7.55
CA LYS A 404 15.74 6.98 7.37
C LYS A 404 16.40 7.94 6.38
N LYS A 405 17.56 8.47 6.76
CA LYS A 405 18.42 9.32 5.92
C LYS A 405 19.78 8.65 5.75
N GLY A 406 20.36 8.71 4.57
CA GLY A 406 21.65 8.11 4.25
C GLY A 406 21.59 7.26 2.99
N GLY A 407 22.75 6.78 2.53
CA GLY A 407 22.84 6.05 1.27
C GLY A 407 22.12 4.69 1.25
N GLU A 408 22.01 4.14 0.05
CA GLU A 408 21.37 2.86 -0.30
C GLU A 408 21.49 1.77 0.78
N SER A 409 20.34 1.24 1.19
CA SER A 409 20.22 0.12 2.13
C SER A 409 19.31 -0.98 1.61
N GLN A 410 19.78 -2.22 1.74
CA GLN A 410 19.07 -3.43 1.35
C GLN A 410 18.32 -4.01 2.54
N ILE A 411 16.99 -4.00 2.50
CA ILE A 411 16.16 -4.49 3.61
C ILE A 411 15.29 -5.67 3.21
N ILE A 412 15.10 -6.62 4.12
CA ILE A 412 14.08 -7.66 3.99
C ILE A 412 12.90 -7.29 4.87
N VAL A 413 11.73 -7.15 4.27
CA VAL A 413 10.45 -7.14 5.00
C VAL A 413 9.96 -8.57 5.08
N TYR A 414 9.81 -9.08 6.31
CA TYR A 414 9.28 -10.39 6.63
C TYR A 414 7.90 -10.18 7.28
N ASP A 415 6.84 -10.40 6.51
CA ASP A 415 5.46 -10.20 6.94
C ASP A 415 4.77 -11.54 7.18
N LEU A 416 4.54 -11.88 8.45
CA LEU A 416 3.82 -13.08 8.85
C LEU A 416 2.58 -12.69 9.64
N GLY A 417 1.46 -12.61 8.93
CA GLY A 417 0.17 -12.19 9.46
C GLY A 417 -0.65 -13.32 10.09
N GLY A 418 -1.97 -13.11 10.11
CA GLY A 418 -2.95 -14.10 10.55
C GLY A 418 -3.21 -15.21 9.51
N GLY A 419 -3.24 -14.85 8.23
CA GLY A 419 -3.58 -15.78 7.15
C GLY A 419 -2.54 -15.94 6.04
N THR A 420 -1.65 -14.97 5.89
CA THR A 420 -0.72 -14.83 4.76
C THR A 420 0.70 -14.62 5.25
N PHE A 421 1.66 -15.01 4.40
CA PHE A 421 3.08 -14.83 4.62
C PHE A 421 3.72 -14.25 3.37
N ASP A 422 4.35 -13.09 3.48
CA ASP A 422 5.09 -12.45 2.40
C ASP A 422 6.52 -12.10 2.84
N VAL A 423 7.44 -12.16 1.88
CA VAL A 423 8.80 -11.67 2.03
C VAL A 423 9.11 -10.80 0.83
N SER A 424 9.61 -9.60 1.06
CA SER A 424 10.13 -8.73 0.01
C SER A 424 11.51 -8.23 0.37
N LEU A 425 12.43 -8.28 -0.60
CA LEU A 425 13.71 -7.62 -0.51
C LEU A 425 13.61 -6.29 -1.26
N LEU A 426 13.94 -5.19 -0.59
CA LEU A 426 13.87 -3.85 -1.15
C LEU A 426 15.22 -3.14 -1.03
N SER A 427 15.53 -2.32 -2.03
CA SER A 427 16.53 -1.27 -1.91
C SER A 427 15.84 0.03 -1.51
N ILE A 428 16.36 0.70 -0.47
CA ILE A 428 15.90 2.01 -0.02
C ILE A 428 17.05 3.00 -0.17
N ASP A 429 16.82 4.06 -0.94
CA ASP A 429 17.81 5.12 -1.19
C ASP A 429 17.11 6.50 -1.18
N ASP A 430 17.33 7.28 -0.10
CA ASP A 430 16.80 8.65 0.09
C ASP A 430 15.37 8.89 -0.46
N GLY A 431 14.39 8.11 0.03
CA GLY A 431 12.98 8.24 -0.35
C GLY A 431 12.54 7.39 -1.56
N VAL A 432 13.48 6.75 -2.24
CA VAL A 432 13.19 5.76 -3.29
C VAL A 432 13.11 4.37 -2.68
N PHE A 433 12.00 3.67 -2.93
CA PHE A 433 11.74 2.31 -2.47
C PHE A 433 11.61 1.40 -3.69
N GLU A 434 12.61 0.58 -3.95
CA GLU A 434 12.64 -0.37 -5.07
C GLU A 434 12.51 -1.80 -4.57
N VAL A 435 11.43 -2.49 -4.95
CA VAL A 435 11.28 -3.93 -4.68
C VAL A 435 12.16 -4.70 -5.66
N LEU A 436 13.18 -5.40 -5.14
CA LEU A 436 14.07 -6.21 -5.97
C LEU A 436 13.50 -7.61 -6.24
N ALA A 437 12.87 -8.19 -5.23
CA ALA A 437 12.20 -9.48 -5.34
C ALA A 437 11.14 -9.68 -4.26
N THR A 438 10.08 -10.40 -4.60
CA THR A 438 9.04 -10.80 -3.65
C THR A 438 8.70 -12.28 -3.79
N ALA A 439 8.34 -12.91 -2.67
CA ALA A 439 7.85 -14.28 -2.62
C ALA A 439 6.99 -14.47 -1.38
N GLY A 440 6.10 -15.45 -1.38
CA GLY A 440 5.22 -15.67 -0.23
C GLY A 440 4.45 -16.97 -0.28
N ASP A 441 3.54 -17.11 0.68
CA ASP A 441 2.52 -18.14 0.77
C ASP A 441 1.21 -17.50 1.26
N THR A 442 0.23 -17.40 0.36
CA THR A 442 -1.06 -16.75 0.65
C THR A 442 -1.98 -17.60 1.53
N HIS A 443 -1.54 -18.75 2.02
CA HIS A 443 -2.24 -19.65 2.96
C HIS A 443 -1.27 -20.17 4.05
N LEU A 444 -0.53 -19.27 4.66
CA LEU A 444 0.34 -19.56 5.80
C LEU A 444 0.30 -18.40 6.80
N GLY A 445 -0.14 -18.63 8.03
CA GLY A 445 -0.18 -17.59 9.06
C GLY A 445 -0.57 -18.08 10.46
N GLY A 446 -0.90 -17.12 11.32
CA GLY A 446 -1.30 -17.33 12.70
C GLY A 446 -2.47 -18.30 12.92
N GLU A 447 -3.42 -18.35 11.99
CA GLU A 447 -4.59 -19.23 12.03
C GLU A 447 -4.19 -20.71 11.86
N ASP A 448 -3.20 -21.00 11.03
CA ASP A 448 -2.70 -22.38 10.88
C ASP A 448 -2.05 -22.86 12.17
N PHE A 449 -1.34 -21.96 12.87
CA PHE A 449 -0.73 -22.29 14.15
C PHE A 449 -1.77 -22.60 15.22
N ASP A 450 -2.87 -21.85 15.23
CA ASP A 450 -4.00 -22.09 16.11
C ASP A 450 -4.69 -23.41 15.77
N ASN A 451 -4.91 -23.71 14.49
CA ASN A 451 -5.50 -24.98 14.04
C ASN A 451 -4.68 -26.20 14.47
N ARG A 452 -3.34 -26.14 14.37
CA ARG A 452 -2.46 -27.24 14.87
C ARG A 452 -2.61 -27.49 16.37
N VAL A 453 -2.77 -26.42 17.15
CA VAL A 453 -2.97 -26.53 18.60
C VAL A 453 -4.37 -27.04 18.93
N GLN A 454 -5.41 -26.53 18.25
CA GLN A 454 -6.78 -27.01 18.40
C GLN A 454 -6.89 -28.51 18.10
N ASP A 455 -6.36 -28.97 16.96
CA ASP A 455 -6.34 -30.38 16.59
C ASP A 455 -5.65 -31.26 17.65
N TYR A 456 -4.54 -30.77 18.21
CA TYR A 456 -3.84 -31.45 19.28
C TYR A 456 -4.70 -31.56 20.55
N LEU A 457 -5.32 -30.46 20.97
CA LEU A 457 -6.14 -30.41 22.19
C LEU A 457 -7.43 -31.22 22.06
N VAL A 458 -8.10 -31.19 20.90
CA VAL A 458 -9.27 -32.04 20.61
C VAL A 458 -8.90 -33.53 20.71
N LYS A 459 -7.75 -33.92 20.15
CA LYS A 459 -7.24 -35.30 20.27
C LYS A 459 -6.91 -35.67 21.72
N GLN A 460 -6.33 -34.76 22.51
CA GLN A 460 -6.08 -35.01 23.93
C GLN A 460 -7.38 -35.15 24.72
N TYR A 461 -8.36 -34.27 24.49
CA TYR A 461 -9.67 -34.35 25.15
C TYR A 461 -10.33 -35.69 24.84
N LYS A 462 -10.45 -36.06 23.56
CA LYS A 462 -11.00 -37.35 23.12
C LYS A 462 -10.29 -38.54 23.75
N LYS A 463 -8.96 -38.48 23.89
CA LYS A 463 -8.17 -39.53 24.55
C LYS A 463 -8.48 -39.64 26.05
N LYS A 464 -8.76 -38.53 26.73
CA LYS A 464 -9.02 -38.49 28.18
C LYS A 464 -10.47 -38.80 28.54
N THR A 465 -11.43 -38.29 27.76
CA THR A 465 -12.86 -38.36 28.08
C THR A 465 -13.62 -39.38 27.23
N GLY A 466 -13.05 -39.79 26.09
CA GLY A 466 -13.74 -40.63 25.09
C GLY A 466 -14.64 -39.84 24.13
N THR A 467 -14.89 -38.56 24.38
CA THR A 467 -15.80 -37.73 23.57
C THR A 467 -15.05 -36.95 22.49
N ASP A 468 -15.58 -36.97 21.27
CA ASP A 468 -15.10 -36.14 20.16
C ASP A 468 -15.89 -34.82 20.07
N VAL A 469 -15.23 -33.71 20.38
CA VAL A 469 -15.86 -32.38 20.40
C VAL A 469 -15.81 -31.67 19.05
N SER A 470 -15.18 -32.25 18.02
CA SER A 470 -14.99 -31.58 16.72
C SER A 470 -16.30 -31.19 16.03
N GLY A 471 -17.40 -31.89 16.33
CA GLY A 471 -18.74 -31.57 15.81
C GLY A 471 -19.51 -30.51 16.59
N ASN A 472 -19.02 -30.10 17.77
CA ASN A 472 -19.68 -29.12 18.62
C ASN A 472 -19.13 -27.71 18.35
N ALA A 473 -19.83 -26.96 17.49
CA ALA A 473 -19.42 -25.61 17.09
C ALA A 473 -19.24 -24.64 18.27
N ARG A 474 -20.04 -24.78 19.33
CA ARG A 474 -19.92 -23.93 20.54
C ARG A 474 -18.65 -24.26 21.32
N ALA A 475 -18.36 -25.55 21.54
CA ALA A 475 -17.13 -25.99 22.20
C ALA A 475 -15.89 -25.57 21.39
N MET A 476 -15.90 -25.84 20.08
CA MET A 476 -14.81 -25.44 19.18
C MET A 476 -14.60 -23.92 19.15
N GLY A 477 -15.68 -23.14 19.18
CA GLY A 477 -15.58 -21.68 19.24
C GLY A 477 -14.93 -21.16 20.54
N LYS A 478 -15.31 -21.74 21.69
CA LYS A 478 -14.63 -21.47 22.98
C LYS A 478 -13.14 -21.86 22.91
N LEU A 479 -12.83 -23.02 22.34
CA LEU A 479 -11.46 -23.52 22.22
C LEU A 479 -10.60 -22.61 21.34
N LYS A 480 -11.09 -22.19 20.16
CA LYS A 480 -10.39 -21.28 19.25
C LYS A 480 -9.95 -20.00 19.96
N ARG A 481 -10.86 -19.38 20.72
CA ARG A 481 -10.58 -18.15 21.49
C ARG A 481 -9.47 -18.35 22.51
N GLU A 482 -9.54 -19.41 23.32
CA GLU A 482 -8.52 -19.65 24.35
C GLU A 482 -7.19 -20.15 23.77
N VAL A 483 -7.19 -20.81 22.62
CA VAL A 483 -5.97 -21.19 21.89
C VAL A 483 -5.25 -19.96 21.34
N GLU A 484 -5.95 -19.02 20.69
CA GLU A 484 -5.34 -17.78 20.21
C GLU A 484 -4.70 -17.00 21.37
N LYS A 485 -5.42 -16.87 22.50
CA LYS A 485 -4.91 -16.25 23.73
C LYS A 485 -3.67 -16.98 24.24
N ALA A 486 -3.71 -18.31 24.31
CA ALA A 486 -2.58 -19.11 24.76
C ALA A 486 -1.34 -18.93 23.85
N LYS A 487 -1.51 -18.92 22.53
CA LYS A 487 -0.44 -18.62 21.56
C LYS A 487 0.21 -17.26 21.84
N ARG A 488 -0.60 -16.21 22.04
CA ARG A 488 -0.11 -14.86 22.37
C ARG A 488 0.66 -14.87 23.69
N THR A 489 0.11 -15.48 24.75
CA THR A 489 0.77 -15.62 26.06
C THR A 489 2.11 -16.35 25.96
N LEU A 490 2.19 -17.42 25.16
CA LEU A 490 3.41 -18.19 24.97
C LEU A 490 4.52 -17.43 24.22
N SER A 491 4.22 -16.30 23.60
CA SER A 491 5.23 -15.43 22.99
C SER A 491 6.08 -14.71 24.06
N SER A 492 5.57 -14.54 25.28
CA SER A 492 6.30 -13.97 26.41
C SER A 492 6.56 -14.98 27.54
N GLN A 493 5.68 -15.96 27.74
CA GLN A 493 5.77 -16.97 28.80
C GLN A 493 6.19 -18.36 28.29
N GLN A 494 6.71 -19.21 29.17
CA GLN A 494 7.14 -20.58 28.82
C GLN A 494 5.99 -21.60 28.83
N SER A 495 4.90 -21.30 29.53
CA SER A 495 3.72 -22.14 29.64
C SER A 495 2.51 -21.30 29.97
N THR A 496 1.33 -21.77 29.61
CA THR A 496 0.04 -21.18 29.98
C THR A 496 -0.98 -22.29 30.20
N ARG A 497 -1.98 -22.03 31.05
CA ARG A 497 -3.11 -22.94 31.25
C ARG A 497 -4.28 -22.48 30.38
N ILE A 498 -4.91 -23.43 29.71
CA ILE A 498 -6.14 -23.23 28.92
C ILE A 498 -7.26 -23.81 29.75
N GLU A 499 -8.13 -22.95 30.26
CA GLU A 499 -9.28 -23.31 31.10
C GLU A 499 -10.56 -22.84 30.43
N ILE A 500 -11.53 -23.74 30.27
CA ILE A 500 -12.83 -23.45 29.68
C ILE A 500 -13.90 -24.12 30.52
N GLU A 501 -14.71 -23.32 31.17
CA GLU A 501 -15.86 -23.80 31.94
C GLU A 501 -16.98 -24.30 31.03
N SER A 502 -17.64 -25.39 31.45
CA SER A 502 -18.75 -26.03 30.72
C SER A 502 -18.43 -26.16 29.23
N PHE A 503 -17.27 -26.77 28.95
CA PHE A 503 -16.74 -26.95 27.61
C PHE A 503 -17.63 -27.88 26.78
N GLU A 504 -18.00 -29.03 27.35
CA GLU A 504 -18.87 -30.01 26.71
C GLU A 504 -19.77 -30.67 27.77
N ASP A 505 -21.09 -30.60 27.58
CA ASP A 505 -22.12 -31.18 28.45
C ASP A 505 -21.93 -30.95 29.97
N GLY A 506 -21.44 -29.75 30.31
CA GLY A 506 -21.17 -29.33 31.69
C GLY A 506 -19.79 -29.74 32.22
N ASN A 507 -19.01 -30.51 31.47
CA ASN A 507 -17.61 -30.82 31.80
C ASN A 507 -16.70 -29.64 31.48
N ASP A 508 -15.77 -29.34 32.37
CA ASP A 508 -14.74 -28.33 32.15
C ASP A 508 -13.57 -28.86 31.32
N PHE A 509 -12.91 -27.98 30.60
CA PHE A 509 -11.64 -28.26 29.93
C PHE A 509 -10.51 -27.55 30.67
N SER A 510 -9.44 -28.28 31.00
CA SER A 510 -8.24 -27.70 31.62
C SER A 510 -7.00 -28.44 31.13
N GLU A 511 -6.19 -27.79 30.31
CA GLU A 511 -4.90 -28.32 29.84
C GLU A 511 -3.79 -27.28 30.01
N THR A 512 -2.57 -27.74 30.24
CA THR A 512 -1.39 -26.86 30.20
C THR A 512 -0.71 -26.97 28.84
N LEU A 513 -0.50 -25.84 28.17
CA LEU A 513 0.28 -25.76 26.93
C LEU A 513 1.63 -25.10 27.23
N THR A 514 2.72 -25.75 26.86
CA THR A 514 4.08 -25.19 26.96
C THR A 514 4.52 -24.60 25.63
N ARG A 515 5.42 -23.62 25.67
CA ARG A 515 6.05 -23.04 24.47
C ARG A 515 6.75 -24.12 23.65
N ALA A 516 7.48 -25.01 24.32
CA ALA A 516 8.14 -26.14 23.65
C ALA A 516 7.15 -27.02 22.89
N LYS A 517 5.96 -27.28 23.45
CA LYS A 517 4.94 -28.07 22.76
C LYS A 517 4.32 -27.30 21.59
N PHE A 518 4.02 -26.02 21.77
CA PHE A 518 3.55 -25.16 20.68
C PHE A 518 4.55 -25.11 19.52
N GLU A 519 5.84 -24.96 19.82
CA GLU A 519 6.92 -24.97 18.84
C GLU A 519 7.02 -26.33 18.13
N GLU A 520 6.92 -27.45 18.86
CA GLU A 520 6.93 -28.80 18.28
C GLU A 520 5.79 -28.99 17.27
N LEU A 521 4.56 -28.56 17.61
CA LEU A 521 3.38 -28.69 16.76
C LEU A 521 3.48 -27.88 15.46
N ASN A 522 4.24 -26.79 15.47
CA ASN A 522 4.31 -25.81 14.40
C ASN A 522 5.68 -25.72 13.71
N MET A 523 6.69 -26.48 14.15
CA MET A 523 8.07 -26.40 13.65
C MET A 523 8.17 -26.56 12.13
N GLU A 524 7.35 -27.43 11.54
CA GLU A 524 7.28 -27.60 10.08
C GLU A 524 6.85 -26.30 9.39
N LEU A 525 5.81 -25.64 9.89
CA LEU A 525 5.29 -24.40 9.33
C LEU A 525 6.28 -23.25 9.54
N PHE A 526 6.90 -23.15 10.73
CA PHE A 526 7.93 -22.15 11.00
C PHE A 526 9.17 -22.31 10.11
N ARG A 527 9.56 -23.54 9.77
CA ARG A 527 10.67 -23.76 8.83
C ARG A 527 10.27 -23.47 7.39
N LYS A 528 8.98 -23.65 7.04
CA LYS A 528 8.46 -23.38 5.70
C LYS A 528 8.62 -21.89 5.34
N THR A 529 8.56 -20.98 6.31
CA THR A 529 8.71 -19.54 6.08
C THR A 529 10.12 -19.11 5.65
N LEU A 530 11.16 -19.92 5.89
CA LEU A 530 12.52 -19.61 5.43
C LEU A 530 12.69 -19.81 3.91
N LYS A 531 11.83 -20.62 3.28
CA LYS A 531 11.95 -20.88 1.83
C LYS A 531 11.69 -19.63 0.98
N PRO A 532 10.64 -18.82 1.22
CA PRO A 532 10.51 -17.53 0.55
C PRO A 532 11.68 -16.58 0.79
N VAL A 533 12.28 -16.58 1.99
CA VAL A 533 13.48 -15.76 2.27
C VAL A 533 14.67 -16.17 1.40
N GLU A 534 14.93 -17.47 1.26
CA GLU A 534 15.95 -17.99 0.33
C GLU A 534 15.64 -17.62 -1.12
N GLN A 535 14.36 -17.65 -1.49
CA GLN A 535 13.90 -17.38 -2.84
C GLN A 535 14.12 -15.92 -3.25
N VAL A 536 13.76 -14.95 -2.40
CA VAL A 536 13.95 -13.52 -2.71
C VAL A 536 15.42 -13.14 -2.82
N LEU A 537 16.28 -13.67 -1.95
CA LEU A 537 17.72 -13.45 -2.02
C LEU A 537 18.30 -13.96 -3.34
N LYS A 538 17.86 -15.16 -3.75
CA LYS A 538 18.28 -15.76 -5.02
C LYS A 538 17.79 -14.96 -6.22
N ASP A 539 16.53 -14.53 -6.22
CA ASP A 539 15.93 -13.81 -7.34
C ASP A 539 16.52 -12.41 -7.52
N ALA A 540 16.81 -11.72 -6.41
CA ALA A 540 17.49 -10.44 -6.43
C ALA A 540 19.01 -10.54 -6.63
N ASN A 541 19.58 -11.76 -6.61
CA ASN A 541 21.01 -12.01 -6.63
C ASN A 541 21.78 -11.25 -5.52
N VAL A 542 21.18 -11.20 -4.33
CA VAL A 542 21.72 -10.57 -3.11
C VAL A 542 22.15 -11.65 -2.13
N LYS A 543 23.35 -11.52 -1.56
CA LYS A 543 23.82 -12.47 -0.55
C LYS A 543 23.24 -12.11 0.82
N LYS A 544 23.20 -13.09 1.73
CA LYS A 544 22.69 -12.89 3.09
C LYS A 544 23.43 -11.79 3.84
N GLU A 545 24.73 -11.68 3.58
CA GLU A 545 25.63 -10.71 4.22
C GLU A 545 25.43 -9.29 3.71
N ASP A 546 24.85 -9.14 2.51
CA ASP A 546 24.58 -7.86 1.86
C ASP A 546 23.21 -7.27 2.25
N VAL A 547 22.36 -8.03 2.95
CA VAL A 547 21.12 -7.50 3.54
C VAL A 547 21.50 -6.72 4.77
N ASP A 548 21.12 -5.45 4.88
CA ASP A 548 21.43 -4.58 6.02
C ASP A 548 20.50 -4.84 7.20
N GLU A 549 19.20 -4.95 6.94
CA GLU A 549 18.15 -4.95 7.97
C GLU A 549 17.07 -5.99 7.66
N VAL A 550 16.53 -6.61 8.71
CA VAL A 550 15.39 -7.53 8.61
C VAL A 550 14.23 -6.93 9.41
N VAL A 551 13.21 -6.45 8.71
CA VAL A 551 12.06 -5.76 9.27
C VAL A 551 10.92 -6.76 9.46
N LEU A 552 10.41 -6.87 10.70
CA LEU A 552 9.33 -7.79 11.05
C LEU A 552 7.97 -7.10 11.01
N VAL A 553 7.02 -7.69 10.30
CA VAL A 553 5.65 -7.19 10.11
C VAL A 553 4.66 -8.32 10.37
N GLY A 554 3.47 -8.00 10.87
CA GLY A 554 2.43 -8.98 11.17
C GLY A 554 2.60 -9.61 12.55
N GLY A 555 1.49 -9.75 13.28
CA GLY A 555 1.49 -10.16 14.69
C GLY A 555 2.11 -11.52 14.98
N SER A 556 2.15 -12.45 14.00
CA SER A 556 2.77 -13.77 14.19
C SER A 556 4.30 -13.72 14.22
N THR A 557 4.94 -12.62 13.80
CA THR A 557 6.38 -12.40 13.97
C THR A 557 6.80 -12.21 15.43
N ARG A 558 5.84 -12.00 16.35
CA ARG A 558 6.09 -11.96 17.80
C ARG A 558 6.47 -13.33 18.39
N ILE A 559 6.29 -14.42 17.63
CA ILE A 559 6.63 -15.77 18.06
C ILE A 559 8.17 -15.89 18.20
N PRO A 560 8.71 -16.21 19.39
CA PRO A 560 10.16 -16.26 19.62
C PRO A 560 10.89 -17.23 18.70
N LYS A 561 10.28 -18.37 18.36
CA LYS A 561 10.88 -19.34 17.43
C LYS A 561 11.06 -18.79 16.02
N VAL A 562 10.12 -17.97 15.54
CA VAL A 562 10.21 -17.35 14.20
C VAL A 562 11.38 -16.37 14.16
N GLN A 563 11.49 -15.50 15.17
CA GLN A 563 12.61 -14.56 15.30
C GLN A 563 13.95 -15.28 15.43
N GLN A 564 13.99 -16.37 16.23
CA GLN A 564 15.18 -17.19 16.38
C GLN A 564 15.63 -17.80 15.05
N LEU A 565 14.71 -18.39 14.28
CA LEU A 565 15.02 -19.00 12.98
C LEU A 565 15.56 -17.96 11.98
N LEU A 566 14.99 -16.75 11.96
CA LEU A 566 15.49 -15.66 11.13
C LEU A 566 16.87 -15.19 11.56
N LYS A 567 17.08 -14.99 12.87
CA LYS A 567 18.38 -14.62 13.42
C LYS A 567 19.46 -15.65 13.07
N GLU A 568 19.16 -16.94 13.21
CA GLU A 568 20.05 -18.02 12.81
C GLU A 568 20.32 -18.01 11.29
N PHE A 569 19.29 -17.76 10.48
CA PHE A 569 19.40 -17.72 9.03
C PHE A 569 20.32 -16.60 8.51
N PHE A 570 20.31 -15.43 9.17
CA PHE A 570 21.13 -14.25 8.87
C PHE A 570 22.39 -14.14 9.75
N GLY A 571 22.91 -15.27 10.24
CA GLY A 571 24.23 -15.30 10.90
C GLY A 571 24.30 -14.56 12.23
N GLY A 572 23.18 -14.46 12.96
CA GLY A 572 23.10 -13.79 14.25
C GLY A 572 22.58 -12.35 14.18
N LYS A 573 22.28 -11.81 12.99
CA LYS A 573 21.68 -10.49 12.83
C LYS A 573 20.32 -10.42 13.53
N GLU A 574 20.16 -9.41 14.39
CA GLU A 574 18.90 -9.15 15.07
C GLU A 574 17.91 -8.48 14.11
N PRO A 575 16.65 -8.93 14.03
CA PRO A 575 15.62 -8.21 13.30
C PRO A 575 15.38 -6.81 13.91
N SER A 576 15.08 -5.85 13.04
CA SER A 576 14.73 -4.48 13.40
C SER A 576 13.46 -4.44 14.27
N LYS A 577 13.49 -3.56 15.27
CA LYS A 577 12.36 -3.25 16.16
C LYS A 577 11.81 -1.84 15.95
N GLY A 578 12.20 -1.19 14.85
CA GLY A 578 11.94 0.23 14.59
C GLY A 578 10.50 0.56 14.18
N ILE A 579 9.66 -0.44 13.93
CA ILE A 579 8.26 -0.26 13.53
C ILE A 579 7.33 -1.14 14.36
N ASN A 580 6.07 -0.71 14.49
CA ASN A 580 5.03 -1.53 15.10
C ASN A 580 4.52 -2.56 14.07
N PRO A 581 4.67 -3.87 14.31
CA PRO A 581 4.30 -4.90 13.34
C PRO A 581 2.80 -4.95 13.02
N ASP A 582 1.95 -4.40 13.88
CA ASP A 582 0.48 -4.41 13.70
C ASP A 582 -0.06 -3.15 13.00
N GLU A 583 0.73 -2.07 12.92
CA GLU A 583 0.29 -0.76 12.39
C GLU A 583 1.08 -0.33 11.15
N ALA A 584 2.28 -0.89 10.90
CA ALA A 584 3.20 -0.43 9.85
C ALA A 584 2.61 -0.50 8.44
N VAL A 585 1.76 -1.49 8.17
CA VAL A 585 1.14 -1.66 6.86
C VAL A 585 0.10 -0.56 6.61
N ALA A 586 -0.80 -0.30 7.55
CA ALA A 586 -1.75 0.80 7.47
C ALA A 586 -1.04 2.16 7.43
N TYR A 587 0.07 2.29 8.17
CA TYR A 587 0.90 3.49 8.15
C TYR A 587 1.41 3.80 6.74
N GLY A 588 2.05 2.82 6.08
CA GLY A 588 2.55 3.00 4.72
C GLY A 588 1.46 3.24 3.69
N ALA A 589 0.30 2.59 3.85
CA ALA A 589 -0.87 2.85 3.02
C ALA A 589 -1.38 4.29 3.19
N ALA A 590 -1.36 4.83 4.40
CA ALA A 590 -1.74 6.21 4.69
C ALA A 590 -0.76 7.22 4.08
N VAL A 591 0.55 6.94 4.14
CA VAL A 591 1.57 7.74 3.42
C VAL A 591 1.26 7.74 1.92
N GLN A 592 1.00 6.57 1.33
CA GLN A 592 0.66 6.47 -0.09
C GLN A 592 -0.63 7.23 -0.43
N GLY A 593 -1.63 7.22 0.45
CA GLY A 593 -2.84 8.03 0.32
C GLY A 593 -2.52 9.52 0.30
N GLY A 594 -1.65 9.97 1.22
CA GLY A 594 -1.15 11.34 1.29
C GLY A 594 -0.40 11.78 0.03
N ILE A 595 0.43 10.92 -0.55
CA ILE A 595 1.11 11.21 -1.83
C ILE A 595 0.09 11.44 -2.95
N LEU A 596 -0.96 10.62 -3.01
CA LEU A 596 -1.98 10.70 -4.06
C LEU A 596 -2.91 11.90 -3.91
N SER A 597 -3.18 12.34 -2.68
CA SER A 597 -3.99 13.54 -2.38
C SER A 597 -3.18 14.85 -2.35
N GLY A 598 -1.85 14.78 -2.45
CA GLY A 598 -0.98 15.95 -2.32
C GLY A 598 -0.86 16.48 -0.88
N ALA A 599 -1.06 15.62 0.12
CA ALA A 599 -0.94 15.99 1.53
C ALA A 599 0.51 16.33 1.93
N GLU A 600 0.68 17.32 2.81
CA GLU A 600 1.98 17.76 3.30
C GLU A 600 2.82 16.61 3.89
N GLY A 601 4.14 16.69 3.71
CA GLY A 601 5.11 15.75 4.28
C GLY A 601 5.34 14.47 3.48
N THR A 602 4.89 14.40 2.22
CA THR A 602 4.96 13.18 1.38
C THR A 602 5.67 13.35 0.03
N ALA A 603 6.18 14.54 -0.30
CA ALA A 603 6.64 14.90 -1.63
C ALA A 603 7.86 14.12 -2.17
N ASP A 604 8.64 13.49 -1.28
CA ASP A 604 9.93 12.88 -1.65
C ASP A 604 9.90 11.34 -1.75
N VAL A 605 8.71 10.72 -1.69
CA VAL A 605 8.59 9.25 -1.73
C VAL A 605 8.33 8.75 -3.16
N VAL A 606 9.24 7.92 -3.67
CA VAL A 606 9.11 7.24 -4.97
C VAL A 606 9.03 5.74 -4.74
N LEU A 607 7.98 5.11 -5.27
CA LEU A 607 7.77 3.68 -5.16
C LEU A 607 7.96 2.97 -6.51
N VAL A 608 8.80 1.95 -6.53
CA VAL A 608 9.06 1.07 -7.67
C VAL A 608 8.76 -0.38 -7.24
N ASP A 609 7.58 -0.88 -7.60
CA ASP A 609 7.13 -2.23 -7.25
C ASP A 609 7.29 -3.20 -8.44
N VAL A 610 7.04 -4.50 -8.23
CA VAL A 610 7.24 -5.56 -9.22
C VAL A 610 6.06 -6.53 -9.30
N CYS A 611 5.93 -7.26 -10.43
CA CYS A 611 4.94 -8.33 -10.55
C CYS A 611 5.43 -9.62 -9.86
N PRO A 612 4.64 -10.26 -8.97
CA PRO A 612 5.11 -11.39 -8.15
C PRO A 612 5.25 -12.72 -8.92
N LEU A 613 4.56 -12.86 -10.06
CA LEU A 613 4.50 -14.09 -10.84
C LEU A 613 4.84 -13.83 -12.31
N THR A 614 5.49 -14.81 -12.94
CA THR A 614 5.71 -14.78 -14.39
C THR A 614 4.37 -14.89 -15.12
N LEU A 615 4.20 -14.05 -16.13
CA LEU A 615 3.04 -14.02 -17.01
C LEU A 615 3.43 -14.50 -18.40
N GLY A 616 2.53 -15.24 -19.03
CA GLY A 616 2.79 -15.83 -20.33
C GLY A 616 1.55 -16.43 -20.97
N ILE A 617 1.76 -17.12 -22.09
CA ILE A 617 0.68 -17.77 -22.84
C ILE A 617 0.95 -19.25 -23.06
N GLU A 618 -0.11 -20.01 -23.31
CA GLU A 618 0.02 -21.35 -23.87
C GLU A 618 0.49 -21.31 -25.33
N THR A 619 1.44 -22.17 -25.64
CA THR A 619 1.93 -22.44 -27.00
C THR A 619 1.79 -23.92 -27.33
N THR A 620 2.07 -24.29 -28.59
CA THR A 620 1.90 -25.68 -29.07
C THR A 620 2.51 -26.71 -28.11
N GLY A 621 1.72 -27.70 -27.73
CA GLY A 621 2.13 -28.76 -26.80
C GLY A 621 1.86 -28.48 -25.31
N GLY A 622 1.07 -27.44 -24.98
CA GLY A 622 0.75 -27.09 -23.59
C GLY A 622 1.94 -26.46 -22.85
N VAL A 623 2.87 -25.86 -23.61
CA VAL A 623 4.09 -25.24 -23.09
C VAL A 623 3.77 -23.81 -22.68
N PHE A 624 4.21 -23.44 -21.47
CA PHE A 624 4.12 -22.07 -20.97
C PHE A 624 5.26 -21.22 -21.54
N THR A 625 4.93 -20.30 -22.44
CA THR A 625 5.89 -19.33 -22.96
C THR A 625 5.79 -18.05 -22.14
N LYS A 626 6.90 -17.69 -21.49
CA LYS A 626 7.02 -16.52 -20.61
C LYS A 626 7.12 -15.24 -21.45
N LEU A 627 6.36 -14.19 -21.11
CA LEU A 627 6.46 -12.86 -21.73
C LEU A 627 6.93 -11.79 -20.74
N ILE A 628 6.41 -11.81 -19.52
CA ILE A 628 6.86 -10.95 -18.42
C ILE A 628 7.30 -11.87 -17.29
N ALA A 629 8.59 -11.80 -16.91
CA ALA A 629 9.09 -12.62 -15.82
C ALA A 629 8.63 -12.05 -14.46
N ARG A 630 8.52 -12.89 -13.44
CA ARG A 630 8.35 -12.41 -12.06
C ARG A 630 9.46 -11.42 -11.68
N ASN A 631 9.17 -10.56 -10.72
CA ASN A 631 10.00 -9.46 -10.27
C ASN A 631 10.31 -8.42 -11.38
N THR A 632 9.56 -8.42 -12.49
CA THR A 632 9.62 -7.32 -13.44
C THR A 632 8.94 -6.09 -12.84
N VAL A 633 9.65 -4.96 -12.85
CA VAL A 633 9.14 -3.67 -12.36
C VAL A 633 7.83 -3.29 -13.06
N ILE A 634 6.86 -2.81 -12.29
CA ILE A 634 5.55 -2.32 -12.77
C ILE A 634 5.43 -0.80 -12.57
N PRO A 635 4.74 -0.07 -13.46
CA PRO A 635 4.03 -0.57 -14.66
C PRO A 635 4.98 -1.02 -15.78
N THR A 636 4.54 -1.96 -16.62
CA THR A 636 5.35 -2.49 -17.73
C THR A 636 4.53 -2.91 -18.94
N ARG A 637 5.17 -2.95 -20.11
CA ARG A 637 4.58 -3.38 -21.37
C ARG A 637 5.56 -4.27 -22.14
N LYS A 638 5.10 -5.44 -22.57
CA LYS A 638 5.87 -6.37 -23.41
C LYS A 638 5.02 -6.88 -24.56
N SER A 639 5.60 -6.90 -25.77
CA SER A 639 4.96 -7.45 -26.96
C SER A 639 5.84 -8.53 -27.58
N GLN A 640 5.23 -9.62 -28.04
CA GLN A 640 5.93 -10.70 -28.73
C GLN A 640 5.09 -11.20 -29.91
N ILE A 641 5.76 -11.48 -31.04
CA ILE A 641 5.11 -12.01 -32.23
C ILE A 641 5.07 -13.54 -32.17
N PHE A 642 3.88 -14.07 -32.36
CA PHE A 642 3.55 -15.48 -32.55
C PHE A 642 2.98 -15.68 -33.95
N SER A 643 2.70 -16.94 -34.31
CA SER A 643 2.09 -17.29 -35.59
C SER A 643 1.12 -18.47 -35.42
N THR A 644 0.32 -18.72 -36.44
CA THR A 644 -0.56 -19.90 -36.54
C THR A 644 0.22 -21.21 -36.50
N ALA A 645 -0.40 -22.22 -35.88
CA ALA A 645 0.14 -23.58 -35.72
C ALA A 645 -0.29 -24.53 -36.86
N ALA A 646 -1.29 -24.15 -37.66
CA ALA A 646 -1.81 -24.92 -38.78
C ALA A 646 -2.00 -24.06 -40.05
N ASP A 647 -1.96 -24.71 -41.21
CA ASP A 647 -2.19 -24.06 -42.50
C ASP A 647 -3.64 -23.57 -42.58
N ASN A 648 -3.83 -22.35 -43.11
CA ASN A 648 -5.14 -21.71 -43.28
C ASN A 648 -5.96 -21.60 -41.98
N GLN A 649 -5.30 -21.52 -40.82
CA GLN A 649 -5.95 -21.35 -39.52
C GLN A 649 -6.68 -19.99 -39.44
N PRO A 650 -8.02 -19.96 -39.34
CA PRO A 650 -8.80 -18.71 -39.40
C PRO A 650 -8.88 -17.96 -38.06
N THR A 651 -8.58 -18.66 -36.96
CA THR A 651 -8.70 -18.15 -35.59
C THR A 651 -7.52 -18.64 -34.75
N VAL A 652 -6.96 -17.77 -33.91
CA VAL A 652 -5.92 -18.10 -32.91
C VAL A 652 -6.51 -17.93 -31.51
N LEU A 653 -6.55 -19.03 -30.75
CA LEU A 653 -6.91 -19.01 -29.33
C LEU A 653 -5.69 -18.62 -28.50
N ILE A 654 -5.82 -17.57 -27.71
CA ILE A 654 -4.79 -17.08 -26.80
C ILE A 654 -5.26 -17.39 -25.39
N GLN A 655 -4.47 -18.15 -24.65
CA GLN A 655 -4.73 -18.50 -23.27
C GLN A 655 -3.61 -17.95 -22.40
N VAL A 656 -3.96 -17.11 -21.43
CA VAL A 656 -3.03 -16.36 -20.58
C VAL A 656 -2.91 -17.05 -19.23
N PHE A 657 -1.68 -17.22 -18.76
CA PHE A 657 -1.37 -17.90 -17.50
C PHE A 657 -0.41 -17.09 -16.65
N GLU A 658 -0.46 -17.32 -15.34
CA GLU A 658 0.56 -16.91 -14.37
C GLU A 658 1.16 -18.14 -13.68
N GLY A 659 2.47 -18.11 -13.42
CA GLY A 659 3.17 -19.14 -12.66
C GLY A 659 4.56 -19.45 -13.19
N GLU A 660 5.28 -20.32 -12.48
CA GLU A 660 6.69 -20.62 -12.77
C GLU A 660 6.91 -21.99 -13.40
N ARG A 661 5.87 -22.80 -13.56
CA ARG A 661 5.99 -24.17 -14.08
C ARG A 661 6.09 -24.15 -15.61
N PRO A 662 6.83 -25.09 -16.22
CA PRO A 662 7.08 -25.08 -17.67
C PRO A 662 5.86 -25.47 -18.51
N LEU A 663 4.85 -26.11 -17.92
CA LEU A 663 3.62 -26.54 -18.60
C LEU A 663 2.44 -25.72 -18.08
N THR A 664 1.49 -25.40 -18.97
CA THR A 664 0.33 -24.56 -18.65
C THR A 664 -0.67 -25.21 -17.70
N LYS A 665 -0.86 -26.54 -17.79
CA LYS A 665 -1.71 -27.34 -16.88
C LYS A 665 -1.36 -27.22 -15.39
N ASP A 666 -0.15 -26.73 -15.14
CA ASP A 666 0.53 -26.69 -13.86
C ASP A 666 0.63 -25.24 -13.33
N ASN A 667 0.17 -24.27 -14.11
CA ASN A 667 0.11 -22.85 -13.80
C ASN A 667 -1.36 -22.40 -13.66
N ASN A 668 -1.58 -21.19 -13.14
CA ASN A 668 -2.91 -20.64 -13.02
C ASN A 668 -3.37 -20.02 -14.34
N LEU A 669 -4.54 -20.43 -14.83
CA LEU A 669 -5.17 -19.85 -16.02
C LEU A 669 -5.88 -18.56 -15.62
N LEU A 670 -5.46 -17.45 -16.23
CA LEU A 670 -6.03 -16.13 -15.97
C LEU A 670 -7.18 -15.78 -16.91
N GLY A 671 -7.09 -16.20 -18.17
CA GLY A 671 -8.10 -15.86 -19.16
C GLY A 671 -7.80 -16.43 -20.54
N LYS A 672 -8.78 -16.35 -21.44
CA LYS A 672 -8.60 -16.74 -22.84
C LYS A 672 -9.47 -15.91 -23.77
N PHE A 673 -9.00 -15.68 -24.98
CA PHE A 673 -9.74 -14.97 -26.03
C PHE A 673 -9.29 -15.45 -27.41
N GLU A 674 -10.15 -15.22 -28.41
CA GLU A 674 -9.92 -15.67 -29.78
C GLU A 674 -9.70 -14.48 -30.71
N LEU A 675 -8.56 -14.45 -31.40
CA LEU A 675 -8.33 -13.54 -32.52
C LEU A 675 -8.81 -14.21 -33.80
N SER A 676 -9.94 -13.74 -34.33
CA SER A 676 -10.60 -14.30 -35.52
C SER A 676 -10.34 -13.50 -36.79
N GLY A 677 -10.63 -14.13 -37.93
CA GLY A 677 -10.57 -13.46 -39.24
C GLY A 677 -9.16 -13.30 -39.78
N ILE A 678 -8.28 -14.25 -39.45
CA ILE A 678 -6.93 -14.40 -40.00
C ILE A 678 -7.03 -14.91 -41.45
N PRO A 679 -6.39 -14.24 -42.43
CA PRO A 679 -6.44 -14.69 -43.82
C PRO A 679 -5.81 -16.08 -44.02
N PRO A 680 -6.29 -16.88 -45.00
CA PRO A 680 -5.67 -18.15 -45.35
C PRO A 680 -4.19 -17.97 -45.73
N ALA A 681 -3.29 -18.55 -44.95
CA ALA A 681 -1.85 -18.54 -45.17
C ALA A 681 -1.22 -19.85 -44.64
N PRO A 682 -0.05 -20.26 -45.14
CA PRO A 682 0.70 -21.37 -44.55
C PRO A 682 0.99 -21.13 -43.06
N ARG A 683 1.08 -22.20 -42.27
CA ARG A 683 1.49 -22.11 -40.86
C ARG A 683 2.82 -21.39 -40.73
N GLY A 684 2.98 -20.59 -39.68
CA GLY A 684 4.21 -19.81 -39.47
C GLY A 684 4.26 -18.47 -40.22
N VAL A 685 3.29 -18.15 -41.08
CA VAL A 685 3.26 -16.91 -41.88
C VAL A 685 2.52 -15.75 -41.20
N PRO A 686 1.30 -15.92 -40.64
CA PRO A 686 0.60 -14.84 -39.96
C PRO A 686 1.41 -14.27 -38.78
N GLN A 687 1.48 -12.96 -38.65
CA GLN A 687 2.23 -12.29 -37.58
C GLN A 687 1.28 -11.79 -36.50
N ILE A 688 1.08 -12.61 -35.47
CA ILE A 688 0.18 -12.32 -34.35
C ILE A 688 0.99 -11.71 -33.22
N GLU A 689 0.97 -10.39 -33.08
CA GLU A 689 1.61 -9.69 -31.96
C GLU A 689 0.71 -9.77 -30.73
N VAL A 690 1.18 -10.45 -29.69
CA VAL A 690 0.53 -10.46 -28.38
C VAL A 690 1.23 -9.46 -27.47
N THR A 691 0.47 -8.56 -26.87
CA THR A 691 0.96 -7.49 -25.98
C THR A 691 0.38 -7.68 -24.58
N PHE A 692 1.26 -7.63 -23.58
CA PHE A 692 0.94 -7.61 -22.17
C PHE A 692 1.25 -6.22 -21.63
N GLU A 693 0.31 -5.63 -20.91
CA GLU A 693 0.43 -4.36 -20.19
C GLU A 693 0.05 -4.61 -18.72
N ILE A 694 0.87 -4.15 -17.78
CA ILE A 694 0.60 -4.20 -16.35
C ILE A 694 0.66 -2.77 -15.82
N ASP A 695 -0.38 -2.34 -15.11
CA ASP A 695 -0.45 -1.00 -14.52
C ASP A 695 0.23 -0.92 -13.13
N ALA A 696 0.15 0.25 -12.50
CA ALA A 696 0.72 0.49 -11.17
C ALA A 696 -0.03 -0.19 -10.00
N ASN A 697 -1.22 -0.77 -10.25
CA ASN A 697 -1.96 -1.60 -9.30
C ASN A 697 -1.64 -3.09 -9.46
N GLY A 698 -0.83 -3.45 -10.47
CA GLY A 698 -0.58 -4.83 -10.86
C GLY A 698 -1.72 -5.44 -11.68
N ILE A 699 -2.66 -4.65 -12.21
CA ILE A 699 -3.76 -5.11 -13.06
C ILE A 699 -3.26 -5.25 -14.50
N MET A 700 -3.60 -6.37 -15.13
CA MET A 700 -3.07 -6.73 -16.45
C MET A 700 -4.09 -6.56 -17.58
N LYS A 701 -3.62 -6.04 -18.72
CA LYS A 701 -4.33 -6.04 -20.00
C LYS A 701 -3.53 -6.82 -21.03
N VAL A 702 -4.19 -7.73 -21.75
CA VAL A 702 -3.58 -8.55 -22.81
C VAL A 702 -4.28 -8.32 -24.13
N GLY A 703 -3.56 -7.79 -25.11
CA GLY A 703 -4.01 -7.59 -26.48
C GLY A 703 -3.35 -8.55 -27.45
N ALA A 704 -4.00 -8.81 -28.57
CA ALA A 704 -3.41 -9.47 -29.72
C ALA A 704 -3.82 -8.78 -31.01
N ALA A 705 -2.86 -8.57 -31.91
CA ALA A 705 -3.10 -7.96 -33.20
C ALA A 705 -2.42 -8.74 -34.32
N ASP A 706 -3.14 -8.99 -35.40
CA ASP A 706 -2.54 -9.47 -36.65
C ASP A 706 -1.92 -8.28 -37.38
N LYS A 707 -0.59 -8.25 -37.46
CA LYS A 707 0.16 -7.18 -38.13
C LYS A 707 -0.11 -7.10 -39.64
N GLY A 708 -0.56 -8.19 -40.27
CA GLY A 708 -0.87 -8.20 -41.69
C GLY A 708 -2.19 -7.50 -42.02
N THR A 709 -3.22 -7.70 -41.19
CA THR A 709 -4.56 -7.16 -41.42
C THR A 709 -4.89 -5.92 -40.58
N GLY A 710 -4.13 -5.65 -39.52
CA GLY A 710 -4.42 -4.61 -38.55
C GLY A 710 -5.59 -4.94 -37.61
N LYS A 711 -6.19 -6.13 -37.74
CA LYS A 711 -7.23 -6.58 -36.81
C LYS A 711 -6.61 -6.85 -35.45
N SER A 712 -7.29 -6.37 -34.41
CA SER A 712 -6.86 -6.58 -33.04
C SER A 712 -8.04 -7.02 -32.18
N GLU A 713 -7.77 -7.92 -31.26
CA GLU A 713 -8.65 -8.28 -30.16
C GLU A 713 -7.87 -8.08 -28.87
N SER A 714 -8.54 -7.65 -27.81
CA SER A 714 -7.89 -7.52 -26.51
C SER A 714 -8.83 -7.90 -25.42
N ILE A 715 -8.28 -8.50 -24.37
CA ILE A 715 -8.94 -8.72 -23.12
C ILE A 715 -8.19 -7.89 -22.08
N THR A 716 -8.90 -7.04 -21.34
CA THR A 716 -8.38 -6.71 -20.02
C THR A 716 -8.53 -7.98 -19.22
N ILE A 717 -7.43 -8.51 -18.66
CA ILE A 717 -7.50 -9.73 -17.85
C ILE A 717 -8.18 -9.31 -16.55
N THR A 718 -9.50 -9.29 -16.64
CA THR A 718 -10.47 -9.18 -15.58
C THR A 718 -11.13 -10.52 -15.65
N ASN A 719 -10.73 -11.46 -14.79
CA ASN A 719 -11.13 -12.85 -14.85
C ASN A 719 -12.68 -13.00 -14.95
N GLU A 720 -13.24 -13.11 -16.16
CA GLU A 720 -14.71 -13.11 -16.38
C GLU A 720 -15.37 -14.31 -15.68
N LYS A 721 -14.63 -15.40 -15.49
CA LYS A 721 -15.08 -16.59 -14.76
C LYS A 721 -14.61 -16.55 -13.31
N GLY A 722 -15.33 -15.78 -12.50
CA GLY A 722 -15.00 -15.64 -11.07
C GLY A 722 -15.33 -14.27 -10.52
N ARG A 723 -15.34 -13.23 -11.36
CA ARG A 723 -15.62 -11.86 -10.94
C ARG A 723 -17.11 -11.54 -10.83
N LEU A 724 -17.44 -10.57 -10.00
CA LEU A 724 -18.75 -9.92 -9.97
C LEU A 724 -18.94 -9.11 -11.28
N SER A 725 -20.08 -9.27 -11.94
CA SER A 725 -20.45 -8.36 -13.04
C SER A 725 -20.69 -6.95 -12.50
N GLN A 726 -20.68 -5.94 -13.38
CA GLN A 726 -21.00 -4.58 -12.94
C GLN A 726 -22.41 -4.51 -12.33
N GLU A 727 -23.37 -5.26 -12.88
CA GLU A 727 -24.72 -5.36 -12.33
C GLU A 727 -24.75 -6.05 -10.96
N GLU A 728 -23.89 -7.05 -10.73
CA GLU A 728 -23.75 -7.67 -9.42
C GLU A 728 -23.11 -6.70 -8.41
N ILE A 729 -22.09 -5.95 -8.81
CA ILE A 729 -21.46 -4.92 -7.98
C ILE A 729 -22.48 -3.84 -7.63
N ASP A 730 -23.21 -3.30 -8.60
CA ASP A 730 -24.21 -2.25 -8.38
C ASP A 730 -25.33 -2.74 -7.45
N ARG A 731 -25.76 -4.01 -7.59
CA ARG A 731 -26.70 -4.64 -6.66
C ARG A 731 -26.12 -4.72 -5.25
N MET A 732 -24.88 -5.18 -5.10
CA MET A 732 -24.21 -5.31 -3.80
C MET A 732 -23.95 -3.96 -3.15
N VAL A 733 -23.64 -2.92 -3.92
CA VAL A 733 -23.53 -1.53 -3.44
C VAL A 733 -24.89 -1.08 -2.89
N ALA A 734 -25.98 -1.30 -3.63
CA ALA A 734 -27.32 -0.95 -3.15
C ALA A 734 -27.73 -1.72 -1.88
N GLU A 735 -27.40 -3.01 -1.80
CA GLU A 735 -27.62 -3.83 -0.61
C GLU A 735 -26.76 -3.34 0.57
N ALA A 736 -25.50 -2.97 0.33
CA ALA A 736 -24.61 -2.40 1.34
C ALA A 736 -25.11 -1.05 1.87
N GLU A 737 -25.64 -0.19 1.00
CA GLU A 737 -26.29 1.07 1.38
C GLU A 737 -27.56 0.84 2.21
N GLN A 738 -28.36 -0.18 1.87
CA GLN A 738 -29.51 -0.58 2.68
C GLN A 738 -29.07 -1.02 4.07
N PHE A 739 -28.07 -1.90 4.18
CA PHE A 739 -27.55 -2.32 5.48
C PHE A 739 -26.96 -1.16 6.28
N ALA A 740 -26.25 -0.22 5.64
CA ALA A 740 -25.74 0.96 6.31
C ALA A 740 -26.88 1.84 6.89
N ALA A 741 -28.01 1.95 6.18
CA ALA A 741 -29.17 2.67 6.68
C ALA A 741 -29.85 1.95 7.87
N GLU A 742 -29.86 0.61 7.85
CA GLU A 742 -30.35 -0.22 8.97
C GLU A 742 -29.43 -0.10 10.20
N ASP A 743 -28.12 -0.17 10.00
CA ASP A 743 -27.10 -0.01 11.03
C ASP A 743 -27.18 1.40 11.66
N GLU A 744 -27.39 2.44 10.85
CA GLU A 744 -27.60 3.82 11.33
C GLU A 744 -28.90 3.97 12.14
N ALA A 745 -29.98 3.30 11.73
CA ALA A 745 -31.23 3.29 12.49
C ALA A 745 -31.07 2.58 13.85
N ALA A 746 -30.35 1.45 13.87
CA ALA A 746 -30.02 0.74 15.10
C ALA A 746 -29.15 1.61 16.03
N ARG A 747 -28.14 2.29 15.48
CA ARG A 747 -27.28 3.23 16.22
C ARG A 747 -28.09 4.35 16.87
N LYS A 748 -28.96 5.03 16.11
CA LYS A 748 -29.82 6.10 16.65
C LYS A 748 -30.75 5.61 17.76
N ARG A 749 -31.27 4.39 17.63
CA ARG A 749 -32.08 3.76 18.68
C ARG A 749 -31.28 3.54 19.96
N ILE A 750 -30.06 3.03 19.84
CA ILE A 750 -29.16 2.84 20.99
C ILE A 750 -28.80 4.19 21.63
N GLU A 751 -28.52 5.22 20.83
CA GLU A 751 -28.27 6.58 21.32
C GLU A 751 -29.48 7.16 22.08
N ALA A 752 -30.69 6.98 21.56
CA ALA A 752 -31.92 7.38 22.25
C ALA A 752 -32.11 6.61 23.57
N MET A 753 -31.87 5.30 23.57
CA MET A 753 -31.95 4.44 24.76
C MET A 753 -30.92 4.86 25.83
N ASN A 754 -29.69 5.12 25.41
CA ASN A 754 -28.62 5.59 26.29
C ASN A 754 -28.93 6.97 26.86
N SER A 755 -29.51 7.87 26.06
CA SER A 755 -29.94 9.20 26.50
C SER A 755 -31.02 9.11 27.58
N LEU A 756 -32.05 8.29 27.35
CA LEU A 756 -33.09 8.03 28.34
C LEU A 756 -32.52 7.41 29.62
N SER A 757 -31.72 6.36 29.49
CA SER A 757 -31.13 5.64 30.63
C SER A 757 -30.19 6.53 31.45
N SER A 758 -29.35 7.33 30.78
CA SER A 758 -28.43 8.26 31.42
C SER A 758 -29.17 9.39 32.14
N PHE A 759 -30.25 9.91 31.55
CA PHE A 759 -31.08 10.93 32.19
C PHE A 759 -31.76 10.41 33.45
N VAL A 760 -32.40 9.23 33.38
CA VAL A 760 -33.05 8.56 34.51
C VAL A 760 -32.05 8.27 35.63
N TYR A 761 -30.87 7.74 35.29
CA TYR A 761 -29.82 7.44 36.27
C TYR A 761 -29.21 8.71 36.90
N GLY A 762 -28.97 9.74 36.09
CA GLY A 762 -28.49 11.03 36.54
C GLY A 762 -29.45 11.68 37.55
N LEU A 763 -30.75 11.65 37.26
CA LEU A 763 -31.77 12.13 38.19
C LEU A 763 -31.81 11.33 39.49
N LYS A 764 -31.74 10.00 39.41
CA LYS A 764 -31.69 9.14 40.58
C LYS A 764 -30.51 9.48 41.50
N THR A 765 -29.35 9.77 40.91
CA THR A 765 -28.15 10.18 41.63
C THR A 765 -28.32 11.56 42.27
N GLN A 766 -28.80 12.55 41.51
CA GLN A 766 -29.04 13.91 42.00
C GLN A 766 -30.09 13.98 43.12
N LEU A 767 -31.12 13.13 43.08
CA LEU A 767 -32.13 13.02 44.14
C LEU A 767 -31.63 12.33 45.41
N GLY A 768 -30.61 11.48 45.27
CA GLY A 768 -29.93 10.80 46.38
C GLY A 768 -28.95 11.71 47.14
N ASP A 769 -28.48 12.78 46.49
CA ASP A 769 -27.58 13.77 47.08
C ASP A 769 -28.34 14.70 48.04
N GLN A 770 -28.09 14.52 49.34
CA GLN A 770 -28.68 15.29 50.43
C GLN A 770 -28.12 16.72 50.53
N GLU A 771 -26.93 16.98 49.98
CA GLU A 771 -26.30 18.32 49.97
C GLU A 771 -26.63 19.08 48.67
N GLY A 772 -26.95 18.35 47.61
CA GLY A 772 -27.36 18.87 46.29
C GLY A 772 -28.87 18.99 46.09
N LEU A 773 -29.33 18.55 44.91
CA LEU A 773 -30.73 18.71 44.48
C LEU A 773 -31.72 18.00 45.41
N GLY A 774 -31.36 16.80 45.87
CA GLY A 774 -32.20 15.96 46.73
C GLY A 774 -32.47 16.54 48.12
N GLY A 775 -31.63 17.44 48.64
CA GLY A 775 -31.86 18.14 49.91
C GLY A 775 -32.58 19.49 49.78
N LYS A 776 -32.62 20.06 48.57
CA LYS A 776 -33.22 21.38 48.30
C LYS A 776 -34.67 21.30 47.84
N LEU A 777 -35.12 20.14 47.36
CA LEU A 777 -36.49 19.90 46.90
C LEU A 777 -37.46 19.75 48.06
N GLU A 778 -38.67 20.28 47.92
CA GLU A 778 -39.79 19.99 48.82
C GLU A 778 -40.17 18.50 48.75
N ASP A 779 -40.68 17.93 49.85
CA ASP A 779 -40.97 16.49 49.95
C ASP A 779 -41.95 16.01 48.86
N ASP A 780 -42.96 16.81 48.52
CA ASP A 780 -43.96 16.49 47.48
C ASP A 780 -43.35 16.51 46.07
N ASP A 781 -42.51 17.50 45.77
CA ASP A 781 -41.78 17.61 44.50
C ASP A 781 -40.76 16.46 44.35
N LYS A 782 -40.04 16.13 45.42
CA LYS A 782 -39.11 15.01 45.48
C LYS A 782 -39.80 13.67 45.25
N LYS A 783 -40.97 13.46 45.87
CA LYS A 783 -41.79 12.26 45.70
C LYS A 783 -42.31 12.14 44.26
N THR A 784 -42.69 13.26 43.64
CA THR A 784 -43.14 13.31 42.25
C THR A 784 -42.04 12.88 41.28
N ILE A 785 -40.82 13.43 41.43
CA ILE A 785 -39.68 13.04 40.58
C ILE A 785 -39.31 11.56 40.81
N LEU A 786 -39.28 11.09 42.06
CA LEU A 786 -38.97 9.69 42.38
C LEU A 786 -39.98 8.71 41.75
N SER A 787 -41.26 9.08 41.69
CA SER A 787 -42.28 8.28 40.99
C SER A 787 -41.98 8.23 39.50
N ALA A 788 -41.72 9.38 38.86
CA ALA A 788 -41.43 9.45 37.43
C ALA A 788 -40.16 8.68 37.04
N VAL A 789 -39.10 8.76 37.86
CA VAL A 789 -37.86 7.97 37.69
C VAL A 789 -38.15 6.48 37.79
N LYS A 790 -38.97 6.07 38.77
CA LYS A 790 -39.36 4.66 38.93
C LYS A 790 -40.16 4.18 37.72
N ASP A 791 -41.18 4.92 37.30
CA ASP A 791 -42.04 4.57 36.17
C ASP A 791 -41.23 4.49 34.86
N ALA A 792 -40.27 5.40 34.65
CA ALA A 792 -39.36 5.34 33.52
C ALA A 792 -38.39 4.14 33.59
N THR A 793 -37.90 3.78 34.79
CA THR A 793 -37.03 2.61 34.99
C THR A 793 -37.80 1.31 34.70
N ASP A 794 -38.99 1.16 35.28
CA ASP A 794 -39.85 -0.01 35.07
C ASP A 794 -40.22 -0.12 33.57
N TRP A 795 -40.51 0.99 32.91
CA TRP A 795 -40.79 1.01 31.47
C TRP A 795 -39.57 0.62 30.63
N ILE A 796 -38.37 1.09 30.97
CA ILE A 796 -37.11 0.70 30.33
C ILE A 796 -36.87 -0.81 30.43
N ASP A 797 -37.08 -1.39 31.61
CA ASP A 797 -36.87 -2.82 31.85
C ASP A 797 -37.86 -3.68 31.05
N GLU A 798 -39.11 -3.22 30.90
CA GLU A 798 -40.16 -3.95 30.19
C GLU A 798 -40.10 -3.76 28.66
N ASN A 799 -39.79 -2.56 28.19
CA ASN A 799 -39.98 -2.16 26.79
C ASN A 799 -38.66 -1.78 26.07
N GLY A 800 -37.61 -1.41 26.80
CA GLY A 800 -36.38 -0.84 26.22
C GLY A 800 -35.69 -1.76 25.20
N ALA A 801 -35.80 -3.08 25.39
CA ALA A 801 -35.26 -4.06 24.45
C ALA A 801 -35.96 -4.06 23.07
N THR A 802 -37.22 -3.63 22.98
CA THR A 802 -38.02 -3.69 21.74
C THR A 802 -38.61 -2.35 21.27
N ALA A 803 -38.57 -1.31 22.11
CA ALA A 803 -39.14 0.01 21.82
C ALA A 803 -38.46 0.70 20.64
N GLY A 804 -39.24 1.37 19.79
CA GLY A 804 -38.73 2.16 18.67
C GLY A 804 -38.06 3.47 19.13
N ILE A 805 -37.42 4.17 18.20
CA ILE A 805 -36.77 5.48 18.48
C ILE A 805 -37.80 6.48 19.02
N GLU A 806 -38.97 6.56 18.37
CA GLU A 806 -40.05 7.48 18.76
C GLU A 806 -40.55 7.21 20.18
N ASP A 807 -40.71 5.94 20.57
CA ASP A 807 -41.15 5.56 21.93
C ASP A 807 -40.10 5.96 22.98
N LEU A 808 -38.81 5.77 22.68
CA LEU A 808 -37.71 6.13 23.58
C LEU A 808 -37.60 7.65 23.77
N GLU A 809 -37.72 8.41 22.68
CA GLU A 809 -37.72 9.87 22.70
C GLU A 809 -38.97 10.44 23.38
N GLU A 810 -40.14 9.86 23.14
CA GLU A 810 -41.38 10.23 23.82
C GLU A 810 -41.25 9.99 25.33
N LYS A 811 -40.73 8.82 25.74
CA LYS A 811 -40.52 8.52 27.16
C LYS A 811 -39.53 9.48 27.83
N LEU A 812 -38.47 9.86 27.11
CA LEU A 812 -37.53 10.89 27.59
C LEU A 812 -38.22 12.25 27.73
N ALA A 813 -39.04 12.66 26.76
CA ALA A 813 -39.80 13.89 26.82
C ALA A 813 -40.82 13.90 27.96
N GLU A 814 -41.51 12.78 28.21
CA GLU A 814 -42.45 12.63 29.33
C GLU A 814 -41.77 12.88 30.68
N ILE A 815 -40.64 12.21 30.96
CA ILE A 815 -39.94 12.40 32.24
C ILE A 815 -39.36 13.81 32.34
N GLN A 816 -38.82 14.37 31.25
CA GLN A 816 -38.34 15.75 31.22
C GLN A 816 -39.47 16.76 31.49
N ALA A 817 -40.67 16.54 30.96
CA ALA A 817 -41.82 17.40 31.18
C ALA A 817 -42.27 17.44 32.66
N VAL A 818 -42.07 16.35 33.40
CA VAL A 818 -42.32 16.30 34.85
C VAL A 818 -41.21 17.00 35.64
N VAL A 819 -39.95 16.78 35.24
CA VAL A 819 -38.77 17.20 36.01
C VAL A 819 -38.40 18.66 35.79
N ASN A 820 -38.49 19.16 34.55
CA ASN A 820 -38.05 20.50 34.18
C ASN A 820 -38.80 21.62 34.94
N PRO A 821 -40.14 21.58 35.12
CA PRO A 821 -40.85 22.61 35.88
C PRO A 821 -40.47 22.64 37.37
N ILE A 822 -40.14 21.49 37.95
CA ILE A 822 -39.78 21.37 39.37
C ILE A 822 -38.36 21.92 39.60
N THR A 823 -37.42 21.47 38.77
CA THR A 823 -36.02 21.93 38.85
C THR A 823 -35.86 23.41 38.50
N SER A 824 -36.59 23.92 37.51
CA SER A 824 -36.55 25.35 37.14
C SER A 824 -37.08 26.29 38.22
N LYS A 825 -38.13 25.90 38.97
CA LYS A 825 -38.60 26.65 40.16
C LYS A 825 -37.51 26.79 41.21
N LEU A 826 -36.73 25.73 41.41
CA LEU A 826 -35.62 25.71 42.37
C LEU A 826 -34.51 26.71 42.00
N TYR A 827 -34.16 26.77 40.71
CA TYR A 827 -33.16 27.73 40.20
C TYR A 827 -33.67 29.17 40.13
N GLN A 828 -34.96 29.39 39.83
CA GLN A 828 -35.58 30.72 39.89
C GLN A 828 -35.78 31.23 41.32
N GLY A 829 -35.98 30.35 42.30
CA GLY A 829 -36.02 30.69 43.72
C GLY A 829 -34.66 31.09 44.32
N GLY A 830 -33.55 30.70 43.67
CA GLY A 830 -32.18 31.03 44.09
C GLY A 830 -31.63 32.38 43.59
N ALA A 831 -32.31 33.05 42.65
CA ALA A 831 -31.84 34.30 42.04
C ALA A 831 -32.22 35.57 42.83
N SER A 832 -32.26 35.49 44.15
CA SER A 832 -32.43 36.66 45.04
C SER A 832 -31.44 36.66 46.19
N GLY A 833 -30.14 36.71 45.87
CA GLY A 833 -29.12 37.00 46.87
C GLY A 833 -27.69 36.56 46.53
N ALA A 834 -27.05 37.22 45.57
CA ALA A 834 -25.62 37.56 45.60
C ALA A 834 -25.24 38.33 44.32
N SER A 835 -24.91 39.60 44.49
CA SER A 835 -24.22 40.43 43.52
C SER A 835 -22.71 40.21 43.62
N GLY A 836 -22.04 39.97 42.50
CA GLY A 836 -20.60 40.18 42.31
C GLY A 836 -19.79 38.94 41.90
N ASP A 837 -19.62 38.75 40.60
CA ASP A 837 -18.36 38.73 39.85
C ASP A 837 -18.44 37.75 38.66
N ASP A 838 -18.56 38.33 37.46
CA ASP A 838 -18.32 37.68 36.18
C ASP A 838 -16.81 37.53 35.98
N GLU A 839 -16.33 36.29 35.90
CA GLU A 839 -15.19 35.86 35.06
C GLU A 839 -15.37 34.35 34.74
N PRO A 840 -15.16 33.91 33.49
CA PRO A 840 -15.59 32.61 33.01
C PRO A 840 -14.50 31.54 33.14
N PHE A 841 -14.71 30.52 33.98
CA PHE A 841 -14.06 29.21 33.87
C PHE A 841 -15.07 28.30 33.14
N GLY A 842 -14.82 27.84 31.91
CA GLY A 842 -13.71 26.97 31.55
C GLY A 842 -14.28 25.56 31.41
N HIS A 843 -14.67 25.20 30.18
CA HIS A 843 -15.16 23.86 29.83
C HIS A 843 -14.00 22.86 29.96
N ASP A 844 -13.90 22.17 31.10
CA ASP A 844 -13.11 20.95 31.18
C ASP A 844 -14.07 19.77 30.91
N HIS A 845 -13.98 19.28 29.68
CA HIS A 845 -14.38 17.94 29.29
C HIS A 845 -13.39 16.97 29.97
N ASP A 846 -13.80 16.36 31.08
CA ASP A 846 -13.11 15.19 31.60
C ASP A 846 -13.58 13.97 30.79
N GLU A 847 -12.72 13.57 29.85
CA GLU A 847 -12.68 12.23 29.28
C GLU A 847 -12.34 11.22 30.38
N LEU A 848 -13.18 10.21 30.55
CA LEU A 848 -12.80 8.89 31.08
C LEU A 848 -13.48 7.79 30.28
#